data_AF-A0A5C6NE45-F1
#
_entry.id   AF-A0A5C6NE45-F1
#
_cell.length_a   1.000
_cell.length_b   1.000
_cell.length_c   1.000
_cell.angle_alpha   90.00
_cell.angle_beta   90.00
_cell.angle_gamma   90.00
#
_symmetry.space_group_name_H-M   'P 1'
#
loop_
_entity.id
_entity.type
_entity.pdbx_description
1 polymer ?
#
loop_
_entity_poly.entity_id
_entity_poly.type
_entity_poly.pdbx_seq_one_letter_code
_entity_poly.pdbx_strand_id
1 'polypeptide(L)'
;MEGQLSPDQKFHLITRNLQEVLGEEKLKQILQERELRLYWGTATTGKPHVAYFVPMSKIADFLKAGCEVTILFADLHAYLDNMKAPWELLELRVKYYEQIIKAMLESIGVPLEKLKFVKGTDFQLSRCVPTVLRVTEHDAKKAGAEVVKQVEHPLLSGLLYPGLQALDEEYLKVDAQFGGVDQRKIFTLAEKYLPSLGYDKRAHLMNPMVPGLTGAKMSSSEEESKIDLLDSKEDVKKKLKKAFCEPGNIQNNGVLSFVKYVLFPLCGEFRIKRDPKWGGDKTYTEFEEVEKDFADETVHPGDLKASVETALNLLLDPIRKKFESPELRKLTNSAYPSKTKAAVKGAKGGGGAEDDELVPPDWTSGWERSSAWRRWDIIIGLSIMEGQLTPDQKFHLITRNLQEVLGEEKLKQILQERELRLYWGTATTGKPHVAYFVPMSKIADFLKAGCEVTILFADLHAYLDNMKAPWELLELRVKYYEQIIKAMLESIGVPLEKLKFVKGTDFQLSRQYTLDVYRLSSVVTEHDAKKAGAEVVKQVEHPLLSGLLYPGLQALDEEYLKVDAQFGGVDQRKIFTLAEKYLPSLGYDKRAHLMNPMVPGLTGAKMSSSEEESKIDLLDSKEDVKKKLKKAFCEPGNIQNNGVLSFVKYVLFPLCGEFRIKRDPKWGGDKTYTEFEEVEKDFADETVHPGDLKASVETALNLLLDPIRKKFESPELRELTNSAYPSKTKAAVKGAKGGGGAEDDELVPSRLDIRVGKIISVEKHPDADSLYLEKIDVGEPEPRTVVSGLVAYVSQEDLQDRLVLVLCNLKPQKMRGIESQAMLLCASIEGEPRQVEPLDPPVGSAPGERVFVEGYEAGKPDDKLNPKKKVWEKLQVDLKVSEEFTAQWKDKNLMTKLGQIKSKTLKGGNIC
;
A
#
# COMPACT_ATOMS: atom_id res chain seq x y z
N MET A 1 40.72 -20.08 31.10
CA MET A 1 40.50 -20.54 29.72
C MET A 1 39.04 -20.96 29.64
N GLU A 2 38.11 -20.06 29.33
CA GLU A 2 36.73 -20.44 29.03
C GLU A 2 36.70 -20.95 27.59
N GLY A 3 36.38 -22.24 27.41
CA GLY A 3 36.27 -22.83 26.08
C GLY A 3 35.12 -22.20 25.31
N GLN A 4 35.33 -21.90 24.02
CA GLN A 4 34.24 -21.48 23.14
C GLN A 4 33.12 -22.53 23.16
N LEU A 5 31.89 -22.08 23.47
CA LEU A 5 30.70 -22.94 23.45
C LEU A 5 30.53 -23.59 22.07
N SER A 6 30.18 -24.88 22.03
CA SER A 6 29.82 -25.56 20.78
C SER A 6 28.54 -24.97 20.17
N PRO A 7 28.28 -25.16 18.87
CA PRO A 7 27.01 -24.73 18.25
C PRO A 7 25.77 -25.23 18.98
N ASP A 8 25.77 -26.47 19.48
CA ASP A 8 24.65 -27.04 20.24
C ASP A 8 24.48 -26.39 21.62
N GLN A 9 25.59 -26.13 22.32
CA GLN A 9 25.57 -25.41 23.59
C GLN A 9 25.07 -23.98 23.42
N LYS A 10 25.49 -23.30 22.33
CA LYS A 10 24.95 -22.00 21.95
C LYS A 10 23.46 -22.09 21.67
N PHE A 11 23.02 -23.05 20.86
CA PHE A 11 21.61 -23.24 20.52
C PHE A 11 20.75 -23.43 21.77
N HIS A 12 21.17 -24.30 22.69
CA HIS A 12 20.46 -24.52 23.96
C HIS A 12 20.40 -23.25 24.82
N LEU A 13 21.51 -22.51 24.93
CA LEU A 13 21.57 -21.25 25.69
C LEU A 13 20.66 -20.18 25.08
N ILE A 14 20.63 -20.03 23.76
CA ILE A 14 19.80 -19.02 23.10
C ILE A 14 18.32 -19.40 23.01
N THR A 15 17.95 -20.68 23.15
CA THR A 15 16.54 -21.12 23.13
C THR A 15 15.93 -21.39 24.51
N ARG A 16 16.74 -21.54 25.57
CA ARG A 16 16.20 -21.76 26.93
C ARG A 16 15.22 -20.67 27.36
N ASN A 17 14.17 -21.06 28.07
CA ASN A 17 13.15 -20.17 28.64
C ASN A 17 12.38 -19.31 27.61
N LEU A 18 12.50 -19.60 26.31
CA LEU A 18 11.64 -19.03 25.28
C LEU A 18 10.30 -19.77 25.26
N GLN A 19 9.24 -19.05 24.93
CA GLN A 19 7.91 -19.63 24.74
C GLN A 19 7.77 -20.26 23.35
N GLU A 20 8.34 -19.62 22.33
CA GLU A 20 8.25 -20.06 20.93
C GLU A 20 9.49 -19.61 20.15
N VAL A 21 9.92 -20.44 19.19
CA VAL A 21 10.97 -20.12 18.23
C VAL A 21 10.45 -20.47 16.83
N LEU A 22 10.45 -19.48 15.94
CA LEU A 22 10.19 -19.69 14.51
C LEU A 22 11.53 -19.71 13.76
N GLY A 23 11.71 -20.71 12.88
CA GLY A 23 12.93 -20.85 12.08
C GLY A 23 14.10 -21.52 12.82
N GLU A 24 13.83 -22.49 13.70
CA GLU A 24 14.88 -23.21 14.46
C GLU A 24 15.98 -23.82 13.60
N GLU A 25 15.62 -24.47 12.49
CA GLU A 25 16.60 -25.09 11.59
C GLU A 25 17.56 -24.05 10.98
N LYS A 26 17.03 -22.87 10.66
CA LYS A 26 17.85 -21.74 10.18
C LYS A 26 18.77 -21.23 11.28
N LEU A 27 18.32 -21.15 12.53
CA LEU A 27 19.18 -20.78 13.67
C LEU A 27 20.32 -21.78 13.86
N LYS A 28 20.04 -23.09 13.82
CA LYS A 28 21.07 -24.14 13.92
C LYS A 28 22.11 -24.01 12.81
N GLN A 29 21.66 -23.81 11.57
CA GLN A 29 22.55 -23.60 10.43
C GLN A 29 23.44 -22.36 10.63
N ILE A 30 22.87 -21.21 11.00
CA ILE A 30 23.64 -19.99 11.20
C ILE A 30 24.69 -20.18 12.28
N LEU A 31 24.35 -20.81 13.41
CA LEU A 31 25.28 -21.04 14.53
C LEU A 31 26.45 -21.97 14.17
N GLN A 32 26.30 -22.80 13.13
CA GLN A 32 27.39 -23.63 12.60
C GLN A 32 28.32 -22.84 11.66
N GLU A 33 27.77 -21.87 10.92
CA GLU A 33 28.49 -21.14 9.88
C GLU A 33 29.16 -19.85 10.40
N ARG A 34 28.49 -19.11 11.29
CA ARG A 34 28.90 -17.77 11.74
C ARG A 34 28.24 -17.33 13.05
N GLU A 35 28.59 -16.14 13.50
CA GLU A 35 27.95 -15.51 14.65
C GLU A 35 26.53 -15.02 14.31
N LEU A 36 25.58 -15.36 15.17
CA LEU A 36 24.19 -14.92 15.04
C LEU A 36 24.07 -13.43 15.34
N ARG A 37 23.46 -12.67 14.42
CA ARG A 37 23.12 -11.26 14.63
C ARG A 37 21.62 -11.15 14.87
N LEU A 38 21.22 -10.50 15.95
CA LEU A 38 19.80 -10.31 16.25
C LEU A 38 19.51 -8.92 16.77
N TYR A 39 18.24 -8.54 16.76
CA TYR A 39 17.79 -7.31 17.43
C TYR A 39 16.61 -7.53 18.37
N TRP A 40 16.51 -6.62 19.33
CA TRP A 40 15.36 -6.44 20.20
C TRP A 40 14.89 -4.99 20.15
N GLY A 41 13.60 -4.79 19.89
CA GLY A 41 12.98 -3.46 19.80
C GLY A 41 12.30 -3.05 21.11
N THR A 42 12.46 -1.79 21.51
CA THR A 42 11.74 -1.21 22.65
C THR A 42 11.26 0.22 22.40
N ALA A 43 10.02 0.51 22.78
CA ALA A 43 9.41 1.83 22.62
C ALA A 43 9.81 2.75 23.79
N THR A 44 10.33 3.93 23.48
CA THR A 44 10.81 4.91 24.47
C THR A 44 9.68 5.81 25.00
N THR A 45 8.60 5.21 25.51
CA THR A 45 7.40 5.92 25.98
C THR A 45 7.44 6.23 27.48
N GLY A 46 7.42 5.20 28.33
CA GLY A 46 7.44 5.29 29.79
C GLY A 46 8.83 5.08 30.39
N LYS A 47 8.94 5.11 31.72
CA LYS A 47 10.15 4.65 32.41
C LYS A 47 10.22 3.11 32.38
N PRO A 48 11.39 2.49 32.15
CA PRO A 48 11.55 1.05 32.26
C PRO A 48 11.26 0.54 33.67
N HIS A 49 10.64 -0.64 33.74
CA HIS A 49 10.22 -1.31 34.96
C HIS A 49 10.90 -2.68 35.09
N VAL A 50 10.76 -3.33 36.25
CA VAL A 50 11.43 -4.61 36.60
C VAL A 50 11.22 -5.71 35.55
N ALA A 51 10.10 -5.73 34.81
CA ALA A 51 9.88 -6.72 33.75
C ALA A 51 10.91 -6.62 32.61
N TYR A 52 11.61 -5.49 32.44
CA TYR A 52 12.69 -5.37 31.47
C TYR A 52 13.85 -6.33 31.78
N PHE A 53 13.98 -6.85 33.00
CA PHE A 53 14.97 -7.89 33.29
C PHE A 53 14.71 -9.20 32.55
N VAL A 54 13.47 -9.46 32.11
CA VAL A 54 13.11 -10.65 31.34
C VAL A 54 13.80 -10.65 29.97
N PRO A 55 13.65 -9.60 29.11
CA PRO A 55 14.45 -9.50 27.90
C PRO A 55 15.94 -9.25 28.19
N MET A 56 16.33 -8.54 29.26
CA MET A 56 17.75 -8.32 29.55
C MET A 56 18.48 -9.61 29.94
N SER A 57 17.85 -10.50 30.70
CA SER A 57 18.39 -11.83 31.02
C SER A 57 18.62 -12.64 29.74
N LYS A 58 17.66 -12.59 28.81
CA LYS A 58 17.81 -13.26 27.51
C LYS A 58 18.88 -12.62 26.62
N ILE A 59 18.99 -11.30 26.62
CA ILE A 59 20.08 -10.59 25.94
C ILE A 59 21.44 -10.97 26.53
N ALA A 60 21.53 -11.13 27.85
CA ALA A 60 22.73 -11.64 28.51
C ALA A 60 23.09 -13.06 28.02
N ASP A 61 22.10 -13.95 27.81
CA ASP A 61 22.32 -15.27 27.22
C ASP A 61 22.87 -15.18 25.78
N PHE A 62 22.30 -14.31 24.95
CA PHE A 62 22.78 -14.10 23.59
C PHE A 62 24.24 -13.59 23.58
N LEU A 63 24.57 -12.62 24.43
CA LEU A 63 25.93 -12.09 24.55
C LEU A 63 26.91 -13.16 25.05
N LYS A 64 26.53 -13.98 26.03
CA LYS A 64 27.33 -15.13 26.52
C LYS A 64 27.52 -16.20 25.44
N ALA A 65 26.53 -16.42 24.58
CA ALA A 65 26.64 -17.31 23.41
C ALA A 65 27.54 -16.74 22.30
N GLY A 66 28.00 -15.49 22.43
CA GLY A 66 28.82 -14.79 21.45
C GLY A 66 28.03 -14.16 20.30
N CYS A 67 26.72 -14.00 20.43
CA CYS A 67 25.89 -13.34 19.42
C CYS A 67 26.13 -11.81 19.40
N GLU A 68 25.92 -11.20 18.23
CA GLU A 68 25.78 -9.74 18.15
C GLU A 68 24.34 -9.34 18.42
N VAL A 69 24.14 -8.41 19.37
CA VAL A 69 22.80 -7.96 19.76
C VAL A 69 22.65 -6.47 19.46
N THR A 70 21.61 -6.13 18.71
CA THR A 70 21.21 -4.75 18.45
C THR A 70 19.97 -4.39 19.28
N ILE A 71 20.06 -3.32 20.06
CA ILE A 71 18.91 -2.72 20.74
C ILE A 71 18.38 -1.61 19.85
N LEU A 72 17.18 -1.82 19.31
CA LEU A 72 16.47 -0.83 18.52
C LEU A 72 15.55 0.00 19.43
N PHE A 73 15.82 1.30 19.52
CA PHE A 73 14.89 2.23 20.13
C PHE A 73 13.83 2.63 19.11
N ALA A 74 12.62 2.11 19.29
CA ALA A 74 11.46 2.41 18.45
C ALA A 74 10.88 3.80 18.81
N ASP A 75 11.69 4.84 18.65
CA ASP A 75 11.37 6.24 18.97
C ASP A 75 10.31 6.82 18.02
N LEU A 76 10.36 6.45 16.74
CA LEU A 76 9.29 6.79 15.79
C LEU A 76 7.95 6.17 16.23
N HIS A 77 7.95 4.90 16.65
CA HIS A 77 6.74 4.26 17.18
C HIS A 77 6.21 4.98 18.42
N ALA A 78 7.10 5.31 19.36
CA ALA A 78 6.74 6.03 20.58
C ALA A 78 6.13 7.41 20.28
N TYR A 79 6.57 8.07 19.21
CA TYR A 79 5.98 9.31 18.71
C TYR A 79 4.60 9.08 18.06
N LEU A 80 4.47 8.05 17.22
CA LEU A 80 3.24 7.79 16.44
C LEU A 80 2.12 7.10 17.21
N ASP A 81 2.43 6.42 18.32
CA ASP A 81 1.47 5.85 19.25
C ASP A 81 0.78 6.98 20.05
N ASN A 82 -0.18 7.64 19.38
CA ASN A 82 -1.03 8.70 19.91
C ASN A 82 -0.26 9.91 20.46
N MET A 83 0.91 10.24 19.89
CA MET A 83 1.76 11.36 20.32
C MET A 83 2.14 11.32 21.82
N LYS A 84 2.27 10.13 22.40
CA LYS A 84 2.64 9.94 23.83
C LYS A 84 4.01 10.52 24.19
N ALA A 85 4.89 10.72 23.20
CA ALA A 85 6.17 11.37 23.36
C ALA A 85 6.21 12.66 22.53
N PRO A 86 6.43 13.85 23.14
CA PRO A 86 6.79 15.05 22.39
C PRO A 86 8.06 14.79 21.57
N TRP A 87 8.11 15.32 20.35
CA TRP A 87 9.22 15.11 19.42
C TRP A 87 10.56 15.53 20.01
N GLU A 88 10.55 16.62 20.78
CA GLU A 88 11.71 17.22 21.44
C GLU A 88 12.30 16.32 22.53
N LEU A 89 11.49 15.41 23.10
CA LEU A 89 11.92 14.50 24.16
C LEU A 89 12.47 13.17 23.64
N LEU A 90 12.27 12.83 22.36
CA LEU A 90 12.65 11.52 21.82
C LEU A 90 14.14 11.24 22.01
N GLU A 91 15.00 12.20 21.66
CA GLU A 91 16.45 12.02 21.77
C GLU A 91 16.91 11.87 23.23
N LEU A 92 16.30 12.63 24.15
CA LEU A 92 16.59 12.52 25.58
C LEU A 92 16.15 11.16 26.14
N ARG A 93 14.99 10.65 25.71
CA ARG A 93 14.49 9.34 26.13
C ARG A 93 15.32 8.20 25.57
N VAL A 94 15.76 8.28 24.32
CA VAL A 94 16.70 7.34 23.71
C VAL A 94 18.00 7.28 24.53
N LYS A 95 18.59 8.44 24.83
CA LYS A 95 19.81 8.51 25.67
C LYS A 95 19.58 7.92 27.05
N TYR A 96 18.44 8.21 27.68
CA TYR A 96 18.09 7.63 28.99
C TYR A 96 17.96 6.09 28.93
N TYR A 97 17.26 5.57 27.91
CA TYR A 97 17.08 4.13 27.68
C TYR A 97 18.42 3.42 27.44
N GLU A 98 19.32 4.03 26.67
CA GLU A 98 20.66 3.49 26.45
C GLU A 98 21.42 3.33 27.76
N GLN A 99 21.42 4.37 28.61
CA GLN A 99 22.15 4.34 29.88
C GLN A 99 21.55 3.33 30.87
N ILE A 100 20.22 3.20 30.91
CA ILE A 100 19.57 2.30 31.87
C ILE A 100 19.69 0.84 31.44
N ILE A 101 19.62 0.54 30.13
CA ILE A 101 19.87 -0.81 29.61
C ILE A 101 21.32 -1.23 29.85
N LYS A 102 22.30 -0.33 29.63
CA LYS A 102 23.71 -0.60 29.97
C LYS A 102 23.85 -0.92 31.46
N ALA A 103 23.24 -0.13 32.34
CA ALA A 103 23.27 -0.36 33.78
C ALA A 103 22.67 -1.72 34.17
N MET A 104 21.56 -2.13 33.55
CA MET A 104 20.95 -3.44 33.78
C MET A 104 21.88 -4.58 33.36
N LEU A 105 22.42 -4.54 32.15
CA LEU A 105 23.29 -5.62 31.64
C LEU A 105 24.62 -5.69 32.41
N GLU A 106 25.19 -4.55 32.80
CA GLU A 106 26.35 -4.49 33.71
C GLU A 106 26.03 -5.11 35.08
N SER A 107 24.84 -4.88 35.64
CA SER A 107 24.43 -5.49 36.91
C SER A 107 24.27 -7.02 36.83
N ILE A 108 24.03 -7.56 35.64
CA ILE A 108 23.98 -9.01 35.36
C ILE A 108 25.40 -9.58 35.12
N GLY A 109 26.40 -8.72 34.92
CA GLY A 109 27.80 -9.12 34.76
C GLY A 109 28.17 -9.65 33.37
N VAL A 110 27.52 -9.16 32.30
CA VAL A 110 27.87 -9.53 30.91
C VAL A 110 28.70 -8.48 30.18
N PRO A 111 29.69 -8.88 29.36
CA PRO A 111 30.44 -7.95 28.52
C PRO A 111 29.55 -7.35 27.43
N LEU A 112 29.68 -6.05 27.18
CA LEU A 112 28.81 -5.30 26.26
C LEU A 112 29.45 -5.04 24.89
N GLU A 113 30.59 -5.65 24.60
CA GLU A 113 31.38 -5.41 23.37
C GLU A 113 30.60 -5.71 22.08
N LYS A 114 29.71 -6.70 22.13
CA LYS A 114 28.84 -7.11 21.02
C LYS A 114 27.43 -6.50 21.06
N LEU A 115 27.21 -5.52 21.94
CA LEU A 115 25.95 -4.80 22.07
C LEU A 115 25.99 -3.50 21.24
N LYS A 116 25.03 -3.34 20.33
CA LYS A 116 24.86 -2.15 19.49
C LYS A 116 23.55 -1.45 19.85
N PHE A 117 23.52 -0.13 19.79
CA PHE A 117 22.33 0.68 20.01
C PHE A 117 21.98 1.43 18.72
N VAL A 118 20.72 1.35 18.30
CA VAL A 118 20.24 2.02 17.08
C VAL A 118 18.94 2.73 17.40
N LYS A 119 18.81 3.97 16.92
CA LYS A 119 17.58 4.75 17.00
C LYS A 119 16.77 4.57 15.71
N GLY A 120 15.49 4.25 15.82
CA GLY A 120 14.63 3.95 14.68
C GLY A 120 14.54 5.08 13.66
N THR A 121 14.39 6.32 14.13
CA THR A 121 14.30 7.49 13.24
C THR A 121 15.53 7.74 12.37
N ASP A 122 16.70 7.17 12.70
CA ASP A 122 17.92 7.35 11.90
C ASP A 122 17.84 6.66 10.53
N PHE A 123 17.05 5.59 10.40
CA PHE A 123 16.88 4.88 9.12
C PHE A 123 15.43 4.88 8.62
N GLN A 124 14.45 4.75 9.51
CA GLN A 124 13.03 4.61 9.14
C GLN A 124 12.52 5.83 8.34
N LEU A 125 12.92 7.05 8.73
CA LEU A 125 12.49 8.29 8.06
C LEU A 125 13.11 8.49 6.67
N SER A 126 14.21 7.80 6.38
CA SER A 126 14.95 7.98 5.13
C SER A 126 14.57 6.95 4.05
N ARG A 127 13.87 5.87 4.42
CA ARG A 127 13.82 4.67 3.56
C ARG A 127 12.53 3.83 3.59
N CYS A 128 11.42 4.25 4.19
CA CYS A 128 10.36 3.26 4.44
C CYS A 128 8.89 3.68 4.23
N VAL A 129 8.55 4.09 3.01
CA VAL A 129 7.16 4.20 2.56
C VAL A 129 6.81 3.15 1.49
N PRO A 130 7.56 2.97 0.38
CA PRO A 130 7.11 2.11 -0.74
C PRO A 130 6.89 0.62 -0.40
N THR A 131 7.63 0.09 0.58
CA THR A 131 7.63 -1.34 0.94
C THR A 131 6.47 -1.71 1.88
N VAL A 132 6.18 -0.87 2.87
CA VAL A 132 5.01 -1.02 3.78
C VAL A 132 3.71 -0.98 2.97
N LEU A 133 3.70 -0.24 1.86
CA LEU A 133 2.54 -0.03 1.03
C LEU A 133 2.05 -1.27 0.27
N ARG A 134 2.84 -2.35 0.25
CA ARG A 134 2.43 -3.65 -0.33
C ARG A 134 1.67 -4.55 0.65
N VAL A 135 1.63 -4.19 1.93
CA VAL A 135 0.89 -4.95 2.95
C VAL A 135 -0.60 -4.70 2.75
N THR A 136 -1.41 -5.77 2.82
CA THR A 136 -2.87 -5.61 2.79
C THR A 136 -3.37 -4.98 4.09
N GLU A 137 -4.43 -4.20 4.00
CA GLU A 137 -5.06 -3.59 5.18
C GLU A 137 -5.50 -4.65 6.20
N HIS A 138 -6.06 -5.77 5.73
CA HIS A 138 -6.46 -6.90 6.58
C HIS A 138 -5.29 -7.46 7.39
N ASP A 139 -4.16 -7.72 6.73
CA ASP A 139 -3.00 -8.29 7.41
C ASP A 139 -2.35 -7.29 8.36
N ALA A 140 -2.32 -6.00 8.00
CA ALA A 140 -1.86 -4.93 8.87
C ALA A 140 -2.71 -4.83 10.14
N LYS A 141 -4.05 -4.86 10.01
CA LYS A 141 -4.99 -4.89 11.16
C LYS A 141 -4.78 -6.11 12.04
N LYS A 142 -4.65 -7.28 11.42
CA LYS A 142 -4.41 -8.54 12.12
C LYS A 142 -3.10 -8.47 12.90
N ALA A 143 -2.01 -8.02 12.26
CA ALA A 143 -0.70 -7.88 12.87
C ALA A 143 -0.68 -6.85 14.01
N GLY A 144 -1.37 -5.71 13.82
CA GLY A 144 -1.47 -4.65 14.82
C GLY A 144 -2.41 -4.97 15.99
N ALA A 145 -3.24 -6.00 15.93
CA ALA A 145 -4.32 -6.23 16.90
C ALA A 145 -3.91 -6.30 18.37
N GLU A 146 -2.71 -6.82 18.65
CA GLU A 146 -2.20 -7.02 20.02
C GLU A 146 -1.25 -5.92 20.47
N VAL A 147 -0.63 -5.22 19.52
CA VAL A 147 0.42 -4.22 19.76
C VAL A 147 -0.12 -2.79 19.67
N VAL A 148 -1.12 -2.57 18.82
CA VAL A 148 -1.82 -1.31 18.61
C VAL A 148 -3.21 -1.45 19.21
N LYS A 149 -3.59 -0.56 20.14
CA LYS A 149 -4.92 -0.58 20.76
C LYS A 149 -6.00 -0.52 19.68
N GLN A 150 -6.75 -1.60 19.51
CA GLN A 150 -7.85 -1.64 18.55
C GLN A 150 -8.97 -0.71 18.99
N VAL A 151 -9.31 0.23 18.12
CA VAL A 151 -10.49 1.10 18.21
C VAL A 151 -11.25 0.96 16.89
N GLU A 152 -12.56 1.21 16.91
CA GLU A 152 -13.46 1.01 15.77
C GLU A 152 -12.98 1.71 14.47
N HIS A 153 -12.32 2.87 14.62
CA HIS A 153 -11.68 3.60 13.53
C HIS A 153 -10.22 3.88 13.89
N PRO A 154 -9.28 2.95 13.60
CA PRO A 154 -7.89 3.14 13.95
C PRO A 154 -7.28 4.30 13.14
N LEU A 155 -6.30 4.96 13.74
CA LEU A 155 -5.42 5.89 13.04
C LEU A 155 -4.58 5.13 12.02
N LEU A 156 -4.26 5.77 10.89
CA LEU A 156 -3.41 5.15 9.87
C LEU A 156 -2.03 4.76 10.41
N SER A 157 -1.47 5.51 11.37
CA SER A 157 -0.20 5.19 12.02
C SER A 157 -0.19 3.79 12.66
N GLY A 158 -1.34 3.38 13.22
CA GLY A 158 -1.54 2.05 13.79
C GLY A 158 -1.53 0.92 12.76
N LEU A 159 -1.87 1.23 11.51
CA LEU A 159 -1.83 0.27 10.39
C LEU A 159 -0.44 0.21 9.73
N LEU A 160 0.29 1.33 9.72
CA LEU A 160 1.63 1.40 9.13
C LEU A 160 2.69 0.73 10.00
N TYR A 161 2.59 0.88 11.31
CA TYR A 161 3.63 0.46 12.24
C TYR A 161 4.00 -1.05 12.13
N PRO A 162 3.05 -1.99 12.06
CA PRO A 162 3.39 -3.42 11.90
C PRO A 162 4.27 -3.69 10.66
N GLY A 163 4.01 -3.00 9.55
CA GLY A 163 4.83 -3.13 8.35
C GLY A 163 6.21 -2.50 8.49
N LEU A 164 6.34 -1.40 9.24
CA LEU A 164 7.64 -0.80 9.55
C LEU A 164 8.49 -1.74 10.42
N GLN A 165 7.89 -2.29 11.49
CA GLN A 165 8.58 -3.22 12.39
C GLN A 165 9.03 -4.49 11.67
N ALA A 166 8.21 -5.03 10.75
CA ALA A 166 8.60 -6.17 9.93
C ALA A 166 9.84 -5.87 9.06
N LEU A 167 10.03 -4.63 8.64
CA LEU A 167 11.17 -4.24 7.80
C LEU A 167 12.44 -3.90 8.58
N ASP A 168 12.34 -3.64 9.88
CA ASP A 168 13.50 -3.37 10.73
C ASP A 168 14.53 -4.52 10.65
N GLU A 169 14.06 -5.76 10.50
CA GLU A 169 14.88 -6.97 10.28
C GLU A 169 15.85 -6.84 9.10
N GLU A 170 15.35 -6.31 7.97
CA GLU A 170 16.13 -6.14 6.75
C GLU A 170 17.11 -4.97 6.89
N TYR A 171 16.65 -3.83 7.42
CA TYR A 171 17.48 -2.63 7.54
C TYR A 171 18.60 -2.77 8.56
N LEU A 172 18.35 -3.47 9.66
CA LEU A 172 19.37 -3.79 10.66
C LEU A 172 20.30 -4.91 10.20
N LYS A 173 19.99 -5.58 9.07
CA LYS A 173 20.76 -6.69 8.48
C LYS A 173 20.99 -7.83 9.47
N VAL A 174 19.99 -8.10 10.29
CA VAL A 174 20.02 -9.17 11.31
C VAL A 174 19.65 -10.51 10.71
N ASP A 175 19.96 -11.58 11.43
CA ASP A 175 19.59 -12.95 11.11
C ASP A 175 18.32 -13.39 11.87
N ALA A 176 18.05 -12.77 13.02
CA ALA A 176 16.89 -13.05 13.85
C ALA A 176 16.31 -11.80 14.57
N GLN A 177 15.03 -11.85 14.90
CA GLN A 177 14.37 -10.88 15.77
C GLN A 177 13.98 -11.53 17.10
N PHE A 178 14.22 -10.82 18.19
CA PHE A 178 13.81 -11.20 19.54
C PHE A 178 12.72 -10.25 20.05
N GLY A 179 11.65 -10.79 20.64
CA GLY A 179 10.56 -10.01 21.22
C GLY A 179 9.66 -10.82 22.15
N GLY A 180 8.55 -10.23 22.58
CA GLY A 180 7.52 -10.95 23.34
C GLY A 180 6.56 -11.71 22.42
N VAL A 181 5.87 -12.72 22.96
CA VAL A 181 4.83 -13.47 22.21
C VAL A 181 3.67 -12.58 21.73
N ASP A 182 3.46 -11.42 22.33
CA ASP A 182 2.50 -10.41 21.88
C ASP A 182 2.87 -9.73 20.55
N GLN A 183 4.09 -9.98 20.05
CA GLN A 183 4.55 -9.52 18.73
C GLN A 183 4.47 -10.62 17.65
N ARG A 184 4.01 -11.83 18.00
CA ARG A 184 3.97 -13.00 17.11
C ARG A 184 3.31 -12.70 15.77
N LYS A 185 2.21 -11.95 15.76
CA LYS A 185 1.50 -11.62 14.52
C LYS A 185 2.30 -10.70 13.58
N ILE A 186 3.17 -9.85 14.12
CA ILE A 186 4.11 -9.02 13.34
C ILE A 186 5.22 -9.91 12.75
N PHE A 187 5.71 -10.88 13.52
CA PHE A 187 6.72 -11.84 13.03
C PHE A 187 6.17 -12.68 11.88
N THR A 188 4.94 -13.19 11.98
CA THR A 188 4.27 -13.89 10.88
C THR A 188 4.01 -12.98 9.67
N LEU A 189 3.77 -11.68 9.90
CA LEU A 189 3.67 -10.69 8.81
C LEU A 189 5.00 -10.58 8.05
N ALA A 190 6.13 -10.48 8.78
CA ALA A 190 7.47 -10.45 8.20
C ALA A 190 7.76 -11.72 7.38
N GLU A 191 7.49 -12.91 7.93
CA GLU A 191 7.68 -14.19 7.24
C GLU A 191 6.87 -14.30 5.93
N LYS A 192 5.68 -13.67 5.89
CA LYS A 192 4.81 -13.67 4.71
C LYS A 192 5.28 -12.68 3.64
N TYR A 193 5.60 -11.45 4.04
CA TYR A 193 5.80 -10.34 3.09
C TYR A 193 7.26 -10.12 2.69
N LEU A 194 8.23 -10.32 3.58
CA LEU A 194 9.65 -10.12 3.26
C LEU A 194 10.11 -10.98 2.06
N PRO A 195 9.73 -12.28 1.95
CA PRO A 195 10.11 -13.08 0.79
C PRO A 195 9.49 -12.60 -0.52
N SER A 196 8.26 -12.07 -0.48
CA SER A 196 7.59 -11.50 -1.66
C SER A 196 8.29 -10.25 -2.21
N LEU A 197 9.16 -9.65 -1.40
CA LEU A 197 9.98 -8.49 -1.73
C LEU A 197 11.41 -8.88 -2.14
N GLY A 198 11.74 -10.17 -2.13
CA GLY A 198 13.08 -10.67 -2.42
C GLY A 198 14.03 -10.67 -1.22
N TYR A 199 13.53 -10.49 0.01
CA TYR A 199 14.32 -10.54 1.24
C TYR A 199 14.29 -11.95 1.87
N ASP A 200 15.36 -12.31 2.57
CA ASP A 200 15.44 -13.60 3.27
C ASP A 200 14.45 -13.69 4.45
N LYS A 201 13.95 -14.89 4.74
CA LYS A 201 13.23 -15.14 6.01
C LYS A 201 14.18 -15.01 7.19
N ARG A 202 13.76 -14.45 8.32
CA ARG A 202 14.53 -14.43 9.57
C ARG A 202 13.97 -15.42 10.58
N ALA A 203 14.75 -15.71 11.62
CA ALA A 203 14.25 -16.47 12.77
C ALA A 203 13.63 -15.51 13.80
N HIS A 204 12.61 -15.96 14.53
CA HIS A 204 11.93 -15.15 15.54
C HIS A 204 11.94 -15.88 16.88
N LEU A 205 12.51 -15.23 17.90
CA LEU A 205 12.64 -15.76 19.26
C LEU A 205 11.66 -15.02 20.18
N MET A 206 10.79 -15.75 20.87
CA MET A 206 9.68 -15.15 21.63
C MET A 206 9.77 -15.47 23.12
N ASN A 207 9.86 -14.43 23.93
CA ASN A 207 9.77 -14.54 25.38
C ASN A 207 8.31 -14.65 25.85
N PRO A 208 8.08 -15.33 27.00
CA PRO A 208 6.77 -15.37 27.62
C PRO A 208 6.32 -14.01 28.13
N MET A 209 4.99 -13.85 28.21
CA MET A 209 4.36 -12.68 28.83
C MET A 209 4.46 -12.76 30.36
N VAL A 210 4.85 -11.65 31.00
CA VAL A 210 4.97 -11.57 32.46
C VAL A 210 3.81 -10.79 33.07
N PRO A 211 3.00 -11.40 33.96
CA PRO A 211 1.97 -10.70 34.72
C PRO A 211 2.51 -9.56 35.57
N GLY A 212 1.73 -8.49 35.70
CA GLY A 212 2.02 -7.36 36.58
C GLY A 212 1.60 -7.59 38.03
N LEU A 213 1.89 -6.60 38.89
CA LEU A 213 1.65 -6.70 40.33
C LEU A 213 0.17 -6.88 40.71
N THR A 214 -0.75 -6.47 39.84
CA THR A 214 -2.21 -6.58 40.03
C THR A 214 -2.79 -7.87 39.45
N GLY A 215 -1.96 -8.74 38.86
CA GLY A 215 -2.37 -9.95 38.14
C GLY A 215 -2.75 -9.72 36.66
N ALA A 216 -2.99 -8.48 36.25
CA ALA A 216 -3.11 -8.08 34.84
C ALA A 216 -1.75 -7.69 34.24
N LYS A 217 -1.67 -7.45 32.92
CA LYS A 217 -0.44 -6.98 32.24
C LYS A 217 0.05 -5.66 32.89
N MET A 218 1.36 -5.53 33.13
CA MET A 218 1.94 -4.26 33.58
C MET A 218 1.63 -3.14 32.59
N SER A 219 1.16 -2.01 33.09
CA SER A 219 0.80 -0.86 32.26
C SER A 219 1.60 0.37 32.65
N SER A 220 2.16 1.06 31.65
CA SER A 220 2.84 2.33 31.87
C SER A 220 1.90 3.43 32.38
N SER A 221 0.59 3.28 32.19
CA SER A 221 -0.43 4.21 32.70
C SER A 221 -0.92 3.89 34.11
N GLU A 222 -0.55 2.74 34.69
CA GLU A 222 -0.99 2.29 36.01
C GLU A 222 0.23 2.12 36.93
N GLU A 223 0.54 3.15 37.70
CA GLU A 223 1.75 3.20 38.52
C GLU A 223 1.82 2.11 39.60
N GLU A 224 0.66 1.65 40.10
CA GLU A 224 0.58 0.57 41.09
C GLU A 224 0.71 -0.83 40.45
N SER A 225 0.64 -0.94 39.12
CA SER A 225 0.78 -2.21 38.40
C SER A 225 2.24 -2.64 38.20
N LYS A 226 3.20 -1.72 38.39
CA LYS A 226 4.62 -1.88 38.00
C LYS A 226 5.59 -1.35 39.06
N ILE A 227 6.81 -1.87 39.04
CA ILE A 227 7.95 -1.36 39.82
C ILE A 227 8.94 -0.75 38.84
N ASP A 228 9.17 0.56 38.91
CA ASP A 228 10.15 1.24 38.06
C ASP A 228 11.56 0.94 38.55
N LEU A 229 12.55 0.90 37.64
CA LEU A 229 13.92 0.50 38.00
C LEU A 229 14.60 1.44 39.00
N LEU A 230 14.15 2.70 39.05
CA LEU A 230 14.68 3.73 39.94
C LEU A 230 13.77 4.01 41.15
N ASP A 231 12.73 3.20 41.37
CA ASP A 231 11.90 3.28 42.59
C ASP A 231 12.78 3.13 43.83
N SER A 232 12.49 3.88 44.90
CA SER A 232 13.21 3.74 46.16
C SER A 232 12.89 2.41 46.83
N LYS A 233 13.68 2.01 47.84
CA LYS A 233 13.39 0.80 48.63
C LYS A 233 12.00 0.85 49.28
N GLU A 234 11.57 2.05 49.69
CA GLU A 234 10.25 2.28 50.28
C GLU A 234 9.12 2.15 49.25
N ASP A 235 9.33 2.63 48.02
CA ASP A 235 8.35 2.51 46.94
C ASP A 235 8.16 1.04 46.53
N VAL A 236 9.25 0.30 46.37
CA VAL A 236 9.23 -1.15 46.09
C VAL A 236 8.42 -1.89 47.16
N LYS A 237 8.70 -1.63 48.44
CA LYS A 237 7.98 -2.22 49.58
C LYS A 237 6.49 -1.89 49.55
N LYS A 238 6.14 -0.63 49.32
CA LYS A 238 4.74 -0.17 49.24
C LYS A 238 3.98 -0.86 48.11
N LYS A 239 4.59 -0.98 46.93
CA LYS A 239 4.01 -1.62 45.74
C LYS A 239 3.84 -3.13 45.95
N LEU A 240 4.86 -3.82 46.47
CA LEU A 240 4.78 -5.26 46.77
C LEU A 240 3.75 -5.59 47.86
N LYS A 241 3.60 -4.73 48.87
CA LYS A 241 2.57 -4.92 49.91
C LYS A 241 1.17 -5.00 49.29
N LYS A 242 0.87 -4.15 48.31
CA LYS A 242 -0.41 -4.09 47.60
C LYS A 242 -0.55 -5.11 46.46
N ALA A 243 0.52 -5.79 46.08
CA ALA A 243 0.49 -6.75 44.97
C ALA A 243 -0.47 -7.91 45.24
N PHE A 244 -1.14 -8.37 44.20
CA PHE A 244 -2.02 -9.54 44.22
C PHE A 244 -1.18 -10.81 44.47
N CYS A 245 -1.44 -11.47 45.60
CA CYS A 245 -0.71 -12.64 46.07
C CYS A 245 -1.50 -13.29 47.22
N GLU A 246 -2.57 -13.99 46.88
CA GLU A 246 -3.40 -14.72 47.85
C GLU A 246 -2.75 -16.06 48.23
N PRO A 247 -2.92 -16.56 49.47
CA PRO A 247 -2.44 -17.89 49.86
C PRO A 247 -2.92 -18.97 48.89
N GLY A 248 -2.04 -19.90 48.51
CA GLY A 248 -2.37 -21.01 47.59
C GLY A 248 -2.59 -20.60 46.12
N ASN A 249 -2.73 -19.31 45.81
CA ASN A 249 -3.06 -18.86 44.46
C ASN A 249 -1.80 -18.72 43.57
N ILE A 250 -1.61 -19.69 42.68
CA ILE A 250 -0.53 -19.69 41.68
C ILE A 250 -0.91 -19.02 40.35
N GLN A 251 -2.20 -18.76 40.10
CA GLN A 251 -2.67 -18.20 38.84
C GLN A 251 -2.63 -16.67 38.86
N ASN A 252 -2.07 -16.06 37.80
CA ASN A 252 -1.94 -14.60 37.67
C ASN A 252 -1.30 -13.91 38.88
N ASN A 253 -0.42 -14.63 39.61
CA ASN A 253 0.26 -14.10 40.79
C ASN A 253 1.51 -13.33 40.34
N GLY A 254 1.44 -12.00 40.40
CA GLY A 254 2.52 -11.11 39.96
C GLY A 254 3.82 -11.28 40.77
N VAL A 255 3.71 -11.67 42.05
CA VAL A 255 4.87 -11.89 42.92
C VAL A 255 5.59 -13.18 42.53
N LEU A 256 4.87 -14.28 42.35
CA LEU A 256 5.44 -15.54 41.83
C LEU A 256 6.02 -15.38 40.43
N SER A 257 5.38 -14.54 39.59
CA SER A 257 5.86 -14.25 38.24
C SER A 257 7.24 -13.57 38.25
N PHE A 258 7.51 -12.67 39.20
CA PHE A 258 8.85 -12.09 39.37
C PHE A 258 9.87 -13.13 39.83
N VAL A 259 9.48 -14.04 40.71
CA VAL A 259 10.36 -15.15 41.12
C VAL A 259 10.73 -16.00 39.90
N LYS A 260 9.72 -16.44 39.12
CA LYS A 260 9.90 -17.29 37.94
C LYS A 260 10.70 -16.65 36.81
N TYR A 261 10.32 -15.45 36.40
CA TYR A 261 10.80 -14.87 35.14
C TYR A 261 11.94 -13.85 35.32
N VAL A 262 12.15 -13.34 36.54
CA VAL A 262 13.20 -12.35 36.82
C VAL A 262 14.27 -12.92 37.75
N LEU A 263 13.88 -13.42 38.93
CA LEU A 263 14.86 -13.78 39.96
C LEU A 263 15.56 -15.12 39.67
N PHE A 264 14.82 -16.20 39.38
CA PHE A 264 15.43 -17.50 39.08
C PHE A 264 16.41 -17.46 37.88
N PRO A 265 16.05 -16.86 36.73
CA PRO A 265 16.96 -16.82 35.57
C PRO A 265 18.25 -16.06 35.83
N LEU A 266 18.26 -15.13 36.79
CA LEU A 266 19.43 -14.30 37.13
C LEU A 266 20.26 -14.88 38.26
N CYS A 267 19.63 -15.43 39.30
CA CYS A 267 20.28 -15.86 40.53
C CYS A 267 20.60 -17.36 40.57
N GLY A 268 19.89 -18.19 39.80
CA GLY A 268 20.01 -19.66 39.82
C GLY A 268 19.41 -20.33 41.07
N GLU A 269 19.33 -19.61 42.19
CA GLU A 269 18.63 -20.04 43.41
C GLU A 269 17.76 -18.91 43.98
N PHE A 270 16.73 -19.26 44.75
CA PHE A 270 15.88 -18.32 45.46
C PHE A 270 15.74 -18.69 46.93
N ARG A 271 16.02 -17.75 47.83
CA ARG A 271 15.97 -17.97 49.28
C ARG A 271 14.82 -17.20 49.91
N ILE A 272 13.95 -17.93 50.61
CA ILE A 272 12.87 -17.36 51.43
C ILE A 272 13.31 -17.32 52.88
N LYS A 273 13.44 -16.11 53.43
CA LYS A 273 13.75 -15.92 54.85
C LYS A 273 12.48 -15.97 55.68
N ARG A 274 12.45 -16.85 56.68
CA ARG A 274 11.27 -17.04 57.54
C ARG A 274 11.68 -17.34 58.98
N ASP A 275 10.81 -16.95 59.90
CA ASP A 275 11.02 -17.16 61.34
C ASP A 275 11.18 -18.66 61.64
N PRO A 276 12.15 -19.06 62.49
CA PRO A 276 12.34 -20.45 62.91
C PRO A 276 11.05 -21.13 63.41
N LYS A 277 10.14 -20.39 64.06
CA LYS A 277 8.86 -20.92 64.55
C LYS A 277 7.94 -21.41 63.43
N TRP A 278 8.16 -20.90 62.22
CA TRP A 278 7.46 -21.30 61.03
C TRP A 278 8.33 -22.20 60.16
N GLY A 279 9.38 -22.88 60.63
CA GLY A 279 10.14 -23.84 59.83
C GLY A 279 11.45 -23.33 59.21
N GLY A 280 11.86 -22.10 59.50
CA GLY A 280 13.20 -21.57 59.17
C GLY A 280 13.47 -21.36 57.66
N ASP A 281 14.54 -20.66 57.35
CA ASP A 281 14.92 -20.29 55.98
C ASP A 281 14.87 -21.48 55.00
N LYS A 282 14.25 -21.27 53.84
CA LYS A 282 14.23 -22.25 52.73
C LYS A 282 15.00 -21.71 51.54
N THR A 283 15.73 -22.57 50.85
CA THR A 283 16.46 -22.26 49.61
C THR A 283 15.97 -23.20 48.53
N TYR A 284 15.65 -22.65 47.36
CA TYR A 284 15.08 -23.35 46.22
C TYR A 284 16.01 -23.22 45.02
N THR A 285 16.25 -24.32 44.32
CA THR A 285 17.04 -24.35 43.07
C THR A 285 16.15 -24.41 41.83
N GLU A 286 14.90 -24.87 41.98
CA GLU A 286 13.92 -24.95 40.90
C GLU A 286 12.65 -24.14 41.26
N PHE A 287 12.02 -23.52 40.28
CA PHE A 287 10.83 -22.69 40.52
C PHE A 287 9.62 -23.52 40.93
N GLU A 288 9.50 -24.73 40.37
CA GLU A 288 8.41 -25.67 40.61
C GLU A 288 8.30 -26.03 42.10
N GLU A 289 9.41 -26.02 42.83
CA GLU A 289 9.42 -26.23 44.28
C GLU A 289 8.82 -25.05 45.05
N VAL A 290 9.11 -23.81 44.62
CA VAL A 290 8.50 -22.60 45.19
C VAL A 290 7.00 -22.57 44.90
N GLU A 291 6.62 -22.88 43.66
CA GLU A 291 5.22 -22.90 43.22
C GLU A 291 4.43 -23.95 44.00
N LYS A 292 4.97 -25.16 44.15
CA LYS A 292 4.37 -26.23 44.96
C LYS A 292 4.24 -25.83 46.42
N ASP A 293 5.31 -25.35 47.04
CA ASP A 293 5.30 -24.96 48.46
C ASP A 293 4.34 -23.80 48.73
N PHE A 294 4.14 -22.90 47.75
CA PHE A 294 3.16 -21.82 47.84
C PHE A 294 1.72 -22.30 47.62
N ALA A 295 1.50 -23.22 46.68
CA ALA A 295 0.21 -23.86 46.42
C ALA A 295 -0.27 -24.69 47.61
N ASP A 296 0.65 -25.42 48.25
CA ASP A 296 0.43 -26.20 49.47
C ASP A 296 0.35 -25.32 50.74
N GLU A 297 0.38 -23.99 50.59
CA GLU A 297 0.34 -22.98 51.66
C GLU A 297 1.47 -23.10 52.71
N THR A 298 2.52 -23.88 52.42
CA THR A 298 3.69 -24.01 53.30
C THR A 298 4.59 -22.77 53.30
N VAL A 299 4.42 -21.91 52.29
CA VAL A 299 5.02 -20.58 52.17
C VAL A 299 3.91 -19.53 52.21
N HIS A 300 3.95 -18.65 53.20
CA HIS A 300 2.97 -17.59 53.35
C HIS A 300 3.27 -16.41 52.38
N PRO A 301 2.26 -15.75 51.80
CA PRO A 301 2.45 -14.59 50.91
C PRO A 301 3.31 -13.46 51.48
N GLY A 302 3.26 -13.24 52.80
CA GLY A 302 4.09 -12.25 53.49
C GLY A 302 5.59 -12.55 53.40
N ASP A 303 5.97 -13.82 53.59
CA ASP A 303 7.37 -14.26 53.54
C ASP A 303 7.91 -14.21 52.10
N LEU A 304 7.07 -14.62 51.14
CA LEU A 304 7.36 -14.53 49.71
C LEU A 304 7.58 -13.06 49.29
N LYS A 305 6.65 -12.15 49.63
CA LYS A 305 6.76 -10.72 49.32
C LYS A 305 8.03 -10.09 49.91
N ALA A 306 8.36 -10.39 51.17
CA ALA A 306 9.56 -9.86 51.83
C ALA A 306 10.86 -10.37 51.19
N SER A 307 10.87 -11.64 50.78
CA SER A 307 12.03 -12.25 50.10
C SER A 307 12.22 -11.69 48.69
N VAL A 308 11.12 -11.50 47.94
CA VAL A 308 11.12 -10.81 46.64
C VAL A 308 11.55 -9.35 46.77
N GLU A 309 11.08 -8.62 47.79
CA GLU A 309 11.52 -7.24 48.08
C GLU A 309 13.04 -7.18 48.27
N THR A 310 13.59 -8.10 49.06
CA THR A 310 15.04 -8.17 49.33
C THR A 310 15.82 -8.43 48.04
N ALA A 311 15.41 -9.44 47.27
CA ALA A 311 16.08 -9.83 46.04
C ALA A 311 16.01 -8.73 44.97
N LEU A 312 14.84 -8.10 44.78
CA LEU A 312 14.70 -6.98 43.84
C LEU A 312 15.55 -5.78 44.25
N ASN A 313 15.61 -5.44 45.53
CA ASN A 313 16.45 -4.33 45.97
C ASN A 313 17.95 -4.60 45.73
N LEU A 314 18.42 -5.83 45.97
CA LEU A 314 19.80 -6.20 45.63
C LEU A 314 20.10 -6.07 44.13
N LEU A 315 19.14 -6.44 43.28
CA LEU A 315 19.25 -6.31 41.83
C LEU A 315 19.23 -4.84 41.36
N LEU A 316 18.41 -3.99 42.00
CA LEU A 316 18.23 -2.59 41.61
C LEU A 316 19.28 -1.64 42.18
N ASP A 317 19.90 -1.96 43.32
CA ASP A 317 20.85 -1.07 44.02
C ASP A 317 22.05 -0.63 43.15
N PRO A 318 22.71 -1.49 42.35
CA PRO A 318 23.78 -1.07 41.44
C PRO A 318 23.30 -0.05 40.39
N ILE A 319 22.09 -0.25 39.86
CA ILE A 319 21.49 0.63 38.85
C ILE A 319 21.17 1.99 39.47
N ARG A 320 20.49 1.98 40.63
CA ARG A 320 20.16 3.21 41.38
C ARG A 320 21.42 4.02 41.64
N LYS A 321 22.48 3.40 42.17
CA LYS A 321 23.76 4.04 42.47
C LYS A 321 24.38 4.70 41.23
N LYS A 322 24.34 4.06 40.06
CA LYS A 322 24.85 4.65 38.81
C LYS A 322 24.05 5.92 38.43
N PHE A 323 22.73 5.86 38.57
CA PHE A 323 21.81 6.96 38.27
C PHE A 323 21.77 8.08 39.33
N GLU A 324 22.53 7.96 40.43
CA GLU A 324 22.73 9.06 41.38
C GLU A 324 23.73 10.12 40.87
N SER A 325 24.51 9.82 39.83
CA SER A 325 25.43 10.79 39.24
C SER A 325 24.69 12.05 38.72
N PRO A 326 25.27 13.26 38.88
CA PRO A 326 24.62 14.51 38.46
C PRO A 326 24.16 14.52 37.00
N GLU A 327 24.95 13.93 36.11
CA GLU A 327 24.68 13.84 34.67
C GLU A 327 23.44 12.97 34.38
N LEU A 328 23.38 11.76 34.96
CA LEU A 328 22.25 10.84 34.74
C LEU A 328 20.99 11.30 35.46
N ARG A 329 21.11 11.97 36.62
CA ARG A 329 19.96 12.64 37.26
C ARG A 329 19.38 13.73 36.36
N LYS A 330 20.23 14.58 35.79
CA LYS A 330 19.80 15.63 34.85
C LYS A 330 19.13 15.02 33.62
N LEU A 331 19.72 13.97 33.04
CA LEU A 331 19.14 13.25 31.90
C LEU A 331 17.77 12.67 32.24
N THR A 332 17.64 12.01 33.40
CA THR A 332 16.38 11.42 33.86
C THR A 332 15.27 12.47 33.99
N ASN A 333 15.57 13.59 34.64
CA ASN A 333 14.62 14.69 34.82
C ASN A 333 14.27 15.39 33.50
N SER A 334 15.21 15.45 32.55
CA SER A 334 14.97 16.07 31.24
C SER A 334 14.16 15.15 30.31
N ALA A 335 14.41 13.84 30.36
CA ALA A 335 13.67 12.85 29.56
C ALA A 335 12.23 12.62 30.10
N TYR A 336 12.05 12.72 31.41
CA TYR A 336 10.78 12.56 32.13
C TYR A 336 10.55 13.71 33.12
N PRO A 337 10.25 14.93 32.62
CA PRO A 337 9.98 16.07 33.49
C PRO A 337 8.76 15.79 34.37
N SER A 338 8.87 16.12 35.66
CA SER A 338 7.76 15.99 36.61
C SER A 338 6.57 16.84 36.13
N LYS A 339 5.34 16.34 36.32
CA LYS A 339 4.10 17.09 36.04
C LYS A 339 3.92 18.27 37.01
N THR A 340 4.75 19.29 36.89
CA THR A 340 4.60 20.59 37.53
C THR A 340 5.24 21.63 36.61
N LYS A 341 4.37 22.47 36.02
CA LYS A 341 4.67 23.62 35.13
C LYS A 341 5.21 23.31 33.72
N ALA A 342 4.49 22.46 32.98
CA ALA A 342 4.30 22.70 31.55
C ALA A 342 2.79 22.83 31.32
N ALA A 343 2.33 24.09 31.26
CA ALA A 343 0.94 24.41 31.01
C ALA A 343 0.55 23.98 29.59
N VAL A 344 -0.47 23.11 29.52
CA VAL A 344 -1.66 23.28 28.69
C VAL A 344 -1.53 24.35 27.60
N LYS A 345 -1.09 23.95 26.40
CA LYS A 345 -1.62 24.45 25.13
C LYS A 345 -1.76 23.26 24.20
N GLY A 346 -2.98 22.74 24.12
CA GLY A 346 -3.32 21.60 23.28
C GLY A 346 -4.61 20.93 23.74
N ALA A 347 -5.72 21.34 23.12
CA ALA A 347 -7.04 20.68 23.13
C ALA A 347 -7.91 20.77 24.40
N LYS A 348 -8.73 21.83 24.47
CA LYS A 348 -10.18 21.71 24.71
C LYS A 348 -10.89 22.80 23.89
N GLY A 349 -11.90 22.40 23.13
CA GLY A 349 -12.64 23.27 22.24
C GLY A 349 -13.72 24.11 22.93
N GLY A 350 -14.13 25.16 22.22
CA GLY A 350 -15.48 25.75 22.27
C GLY A 350 -15.66 27.03 23.08
N GLY A 351 -15.81 28.16 22.38
CA GLY A 351 -16.70 29.25 22.80
C GLY A 351 -16.06 30.64 22.98
N GLY A 352 -16.31 31.53 22.01
CA GLY A 352 -16.75 32.91 22.24
C GLY A 352 -15.76 33.99 22.73
N ALA A 353 -15.51 34.94 21.82
CA ALA A 353 -15.40 36.39 22.01
C ALA A 353 -14.06 37.05 22.44
N GLU A 354 -13.74 38.07 21.63
CA GLU A 354 -13.03 39.35 21.85
C GLU A 354 -11.49 39.38 21.85
N ASP A 355 -10.98 39.84 20.69
CA ASP A 355 -10.03 40.93 20.47
C ASP A 355 -8.99 41.23 21.56
N ASP A 356 -7.73 40.94 21.24
CA ASP A 356 -6.63 41.90 21.46
C ASP A 356 -5.43 41.54 20.58
N GLU A 357 -5.03 42.52 19.76
CA GLU A 357 -3.92 42.48 18.82
C GLU A 357 -2.57 42.24 19.51
N LEU A 358 -1.79 41.27 19.01
CA LEU A 358 -0.36 41.16 19.31
C LEU A 358 0.42 41.06 17.99
N VAL A 359 1.01 42.21 17.65
CA VAL A 359 1.86 42.51 16.50
C VAL A 359 3.14 41.64 16.49
N PRO A 360 3.50 40.97 15.38
CA PRO A 360 4.82 40.37 15.19
C PRO A 360 5.88 41.42 14.85
N PRO A 361 7.16 41.24 15.27
CA PRO A 361 8.21 42.23 15.04
C PRO A 361 8.62 42.35 13.56
N ASP A 362 8.70 43.60 13.13
CA ASP A 362 9.17 44.15 11.85
C ASP A 362 10.60 43.70 11.49
N TRP A 363 10.77 43.14 10.28
CA TRP A 363 12.06 42.77 9.67
C TRP A 363 12.29 43.43 8.30
N THR A 364 11.73 44.62 8.04
CA THR A 364 12.03 45.33 6.79
C THR A 364 12.18 46.83 6.99
N SER A 365 13.37 47.26 7.41
CA SER A 365 13.81 48.65 7.23
C SER A 365 14.94 48.71 6.20
N GLY A 366 14.72 49.52 5.16
CA GLY A 366 15.76 49.97 4.24
C GLY A 366 15.44 49.73 2.76
N TRP A 367 14.76 50.68 2.13
CA TRP A 367 15.34 51.63 1.17
C TRP A 367 14.22 52.26 0.32
N GLU A 368 14.26 53.59 0.27
CA GLU A 368 13.22 54.51 -0.19
C GLU A 368 13.03 54.50 -1.71
N ARG A 369 11.76 54.62 -2.14
CA ARG A 369 11.39 55.05 -3.49
C ARG A 369 11.32 56.57 -3.53
N SER A 370 12.11 57.21 -4.39
CA SER A 370 11.88 58.59 -4.81
C SER A 370 11.01 58.64 -6.07
N SER A 371 10.10 59.59 -6.04
CA SER A 371 8.99 59.88 -6.95
C SER A 371 9.39 60.68 -8.20
N ALA A 372 8.77 60.37 -9.35
CA ALA A 372 8.42 61.36 -10.37
C ALA A 372 7.32 60.81 -11.31
N TRP A 373 6.26 61.57 -11.49
CA TRP A 373 5.01 61.23 -12.19
C TRP A 373 4.84 62.05 -13.50
N ARG A 374 4.12 61.46 -14.49
CA ARG A 374 3.43 62.03 -15.69
C ARG A 374 4.34 62.35 -16.92
N ARG A 375 3.91 62.22 -18.18
CA ARG A 375 2.57 62.40 -18.82
C ARG A 375 2.52 61.73 -20.22
N TRP A 376 1.29 61.57 -20.72
CA TRP A 376 0.80 60.94 -21.95
C TRP A 376 1.21 61.63 -23.27
N ASP A 377 1.27 60.86 -24.37
CA ASP A 377 0.59 61.20 -25.64
C ASP A 377 0.47 59.99 -26.60
N ILE A 378 -0.57 60.06 -27.45
CA ILE A 378 -1.20 59.02 -28.28
C ILE A 378 -0.71 59.17 -29.74
N ILE A 379 -0.74 58.08 -30.56
CA ILE A 379 -1.35 57.96 -31.92
C ILE A 379 -0.66 56.93 -32.85
N ILE A 380 -1.46 55.90 -33.20
CA ILE A 380 -1.55 55.05 -34.42
C ILE A 380 -0.57 53.88 -34.68
N GLY A 381 -1.15 52.66 -34.73
CA GLY A 381 -1.05 51.79 -35.91
C GLY A 381 -0.39 50.42 -35.74
N LEU A 382 -1.23 49.38 -35.52
CA LEU A 382 -0.99 47.93 -35.74
C LEU A 382 -0.27 47.10 -34.65
N SER A 383 -0.92 45.97 -34.30
CA SER A 383 -0.36 44.70 -33.76
C SER A 383 -0.34 44.46 -32.22
N ILE A 384 -1.06 43.39 -31.80
CA ILE A 384 -1.02 42.62 -30.54
C ILE A 384 -1.53 43.32 -29.25
N MET A 385 -2.58 42.76 -28.62
CA MET A 385 -3.11 43.19 -27.32
C MET A 385 -2.17 42.80 -26.17
N GLU A 386 -1.28 43.68 -25.75
CA GLU A 386 -0.60 43.66 -24.44
C GLU A 386 -1.27 44.66 -23.49
N GLY A 387 -2.19 44.16 -22.66
CA GLY A 387 -2.70 44.86 -21.48
C GLY A 387 -2.57 43.95 -20.27
N GLN A 388 -2.05 44.45 -19.15
CA GLN A 388 -1.94 43.69 -17.91
C GLN A 388 -3.36 43.39 -17.39
N LEU A 389 -3.75 42.11 -17.36
CA LEU A 389 -5.08 41.67 -16.94
C LEU A 389 -5.39 42.16 -15.52
N THR A 390 -6.61 42.67 -15.30
CA THR A 390 -7.08 43.04 -13.96
C THR A 390 -7.29 41.80 -13.08
N PRO A 391 -7.28 41.93 -11.74
CA PRO A 391 -7.57 40.80 -10.84
C PRO A 391 -8.88 40.07 -11.18
N ASP A 392 -9.93 40.81 -11.57
CA ASP A 392 -11.22 40.23 -11.96
C ASP A 392 -11.14 39.45 -13.29
N GLN A 393 -10.40 39.97 -14.27
CA GLN A 393 -10.16 39.27 -15.54
C GLN A 393 -9.35 37.99 -15.33
N LYS A 394 -8.33 38.04 -14.46
CA LYS A 394 -7.55 36.86 -14.05
C LYS A 394 -8.45 35.84 -13.36
N PHE A 395 -9.26 36.28 -12.39
CA PHE A 395 -10.19 35.43 -11.67
C PHE A 395 -11.18 34.73 -12.62
N HIS A 396 -11.73 35.47 -13.59
CA HIS A 396 -12.62 34.90 -14.61
C HIS A 396 -11.91 33.84 -15.47
N LEU A 397 -10.69 34.10 -15.97
CA LEU A 397 -9.93 33.11 -16.73
C LEU A 397 -9.61 31.86 -15.90
N ILE A 398 -9.24 32.03 -14.63
CA ILE A 398 -8.95 30.93 -13.72
C ILE A 398 -10.21 30.08 -13.51
N THR A 399 -11.36 30.70 -13.28
CA THR A 399 -12.58 30.00 -12.83
C THR A 399 -13.55 29.59 -13.93
N ARG A 400 -13.44 30.15 -15.15
CA ARG A 400 -14.32 29.76 -16.26
C ARG A 400 -14.24 28.26 -16.54
N ASN A 401 -15.39 27.66 -16.88
CA ASN A 401 -15.56 26.23 -17.18
C ASN A 401 -15.24 25.25 -16.04
N LEU A 402 -14.94 25.74 -14.83
CA LEU A 402 -14.87 24.87 -13.64
C LEU A 402 -16.28 24.51 -13.17
N GLN A 403 -16.42 23.31 -12.61
CA GLN A 403 -17.66 22.89 -11.98
C GLN A 403 -17.79 23.45 -10.55
N GLU A 404 -16.68 23.55 -9.83
CA GLU A 404 -16.66 23.99 -8.44
C GLU A 404 -15.33 24.66 -8.09
N VAL A 405 -15.40 25.66 -7.21
CA VAL A 405 -14.24 26.39 -6.66
C VAL A 405 -14.38 26.42 -5.14
N LEU A 406 -13.38 25.92 -4.43
CA LEU A 406 -13.26 26.07 -2.98
C LEU A 406 -12.17 27.10 -2.65
N GLY A 407 -12.41 27.96 -1.65
CA GLY A 407 -11.46 28.99 -1.25
C GLY A 407 -11.47 30.26 -2.10
N GLU A 408 -12.61 30.63 -2.69
CA GLU A 408 -12.78 31.78 -3.58
C GLU A 408 -12.27 33.10 -2.98
N GLU A 409 -12.57 33.37 -1.70
CA GLU A 409 -12.15 34.60 -1.02
C GLU A 409 -10.62 34.72 -0.96
N LYS A 410 -9.94 33.62 -0.62
CA LYS A 410 -8.46 33.55 -0.58
C LYS A 410 -7.87 33.74 -1.98
N LEU A 411 -8.48 33.18 -3.02
CA LEU A 411 -8.06 33.41 -4.41
C LEU A 411 -8.14 34.88 -4.79
N LYS A 412 -9.26 35.55 -4.50
CA LYS A 412 -9.43 36.98 -4.80
C LYS A 412 -8.42 37.85 -4.06
N GLN A 413 -8.16 37.57 -2.79
CA GLN A 413 -7.14 38.28 -2.01
C GLN A 413 -5.75 38.11 -2.64
N ILE A 414 -5.35 36.88 -2.98
CA ILE A 414 -4.04 36.62 -3.59
C ILE A 414 -3.91 37.38 -4.92
N LEU A 415 -4.94 37.34 -5.78
CA LEU A 415 -4.92 38.00 -7.10
C LEU A 415 -4.86 39.54 -7.02
N GLN A 416 -5.21 40.14 -5.89
CA GLN A 416 -5.03 41.57 -5.64
C GLN A 416 -3.57 41.94 -5.32
N GLU A 417 -2.81 41.01 -4.74
CA GLU A 417 -1.46 41.27 -4.22
C GLU A 417 -0.35 40.73 -5.14
N ARG A 418 -0.54 39.54 -5.73
CA ARG A 418 0.49 38.83 -6.50
C ARG A 418 -0.11 37.80 -7.46
N GLU A 419 0.76 37.13 -8.21
CA GLU A 419 0.37 36.00 -9.06
C GLU A 419 0.01 34.77 -8.22
N LEU A 420 -0.99 34.02 -8.68
CA LEU A 420 -1.44 32.77 -8.05
C LEU A 420 -0.47 31.64 -8.38
N ARG A 421 -0.08 30.86 -7.37
CA ARG A 421 0.70 29.62 -7.53
C ARG A 421 -0.22 28.43 -7.42
N LEU A 422 -0.23 27.56 -8.44
CA LEU A 422 -1.06 26.36 -8.40
C LEU A 422 -0.34 25.14 -8.95
N TYR A 423 -0.81 23.96 -8.55
CA TYR A 423 -0.36 22.72 -9.18
C TYR A 423 -1.49 21.86 -9.71
N TRP A 424 -1.12 21.02 -10.68
CA TRP A 424 -1.93 19.92 -11.19
C TRP A 424 -1.09 18.65 -11.18
N GLY A 425 -1.63 17.59 -10.56
CA GLY A 425 -1.00 16.28 -10.50
C GLY A 425 -1.48 15.37 -11.62
N THR A 426 -0.55 14.62 -12.23
CA THR A 426 -0.88 13.58 -13.21
C THR A 426 -0.09 12.31 -12.98
N ALA A 427 -0.80 11.18 -12.90
CA ALA A 427 -0.18 9.87 -12.75
C ALA A 427 0.37 9.38 -14.09
N THR A 428 1.63 8.97 -14.12
CA THR A 428 2.36 8.58 -15.33
C THR A 428 2.15 7.09 -15.69
N THR A 429 0.89 6.65 -15.68
CA THR A 429 0.51 5.24 -15.89
C THR A 429 0.19 4.94 -17.36
N GLY A 430 -1.02 5.29 -17.82
CA GLY A 430 -1.49 5.04 -19.18
C GLY A 430 -0.83 5.95 -20.21
N LYS A 431 -1.14 5.75 -21.50
CA LYS A 431 -0.74 6.70 -22.55
C LYS A 431 -1.80 7.81 -22.66
N PRO A 432 -1.43 9.10 -22.55
CA PRO A 432 -2.33 10.24 -22.76
C PRO A 432 -3.05 10.20 -24.11
N HIS A 433 -4.33 10.56 -24.11
CA HIS A 433 -5.21 10.66 -25.27
C HIS A 433 -5.83 12.07 -25.33
N VAL A 434 -6.60 12.37 -26.37
CA VAL A 434 -7.15 13.74 -26.61
C VAL A 434 -7.96 14.34 -25.46
N ALA A 435 -8.49 13.52 -24.54
CA ALA A 435 -9.16 14.04 -23.33
C ALA A 435 -8.21 14.89 -22.46
N TYR A 436 -6.89 14.67 -22.54
CA TYR A 436 -5.91 15.48 -21.83
C TYR A 436 -5.94 16.95 -22.28
N PHE A 437 -6.53 17.28 -23.45
CA PHE A 437 -6.73 18.68 -23.81
C PHE A 437 -7.69 19.42 -22.88
N VAL A 438 -8.59 18.72 -22.18
CA VAL A 438 -9.50 19.34 -21.20
C VAL A 438 -8.72 19.98 -20.04
N PRO A 439 -7.89 19.24 -19.27
CA PRO A 439 -7.05 19.87 -18.25
C PRO A 439 -6.00 20.80 -18.88
N MET A 440 -5.42 20.49 -20.05
CA MET A 440 -4.43 21.39 -20.67
C MET A 440 -5.02 22.74 -21.10
N SER A 441 -6.31 22.80 -21.45
CA SER A 441 -7.00 24.06 -21.74
C SER A 441 -7.12 24.93 -20.49
N LYS A 442 -7.35 24.34 -19.31
CA LYS A 442 -7.30 25.09 -18.04
C LYS A 442 -5.89 25.50 -17.64
N ILE A 443 -4.89 24.64 -17.85
CA ILE A 443 -3.48 25.03 -17.66
C ILE A 443 -3.11 26.22 -18.55
N ALA A 444 -3.57 26.23 -19.81
CA ALA A 444 -3.42 27.35 -20.71
C ALA A 444 -4.10 28.62 -20.19
N ASP A 445 -5.32 28.52 -19.64
CA ASP A 445 -5.99 29.66 -18.99
C ASP A 445 -5.19 30.21 -17.82
N PHE A 446 -4.63 29.34 -16.97
CA PHE A 446 -3.82 29.76 -15.83
C PHE A 446 -2.54 30.48 -16.27
N LEU A 447 -1.85 29.95 -17.28
CA LEU A 447 -0.65 30.58 -17.85
C LEU A 447 -0.99 31.94 -18.48
N LYS A 448 -2.11 32.05 -19.22
CA LYS A 448 -2.62 33.32 -19.78
C LYS A 448 -3.00 34.33 -18.68
N ALA A 449 -3.52 33.86 -17.55
CA ALA A 449 -3.83 34.70 -16.39
C ALA A 449 -2.58 35.17 -15.63
N GLY A 450 -1.39 34.65 -15.97
CA GLY A 450 -0.11 35.00 -15.34
C GLY A 450 0.27 34.13 -14.15
N CYS A 451 -0.47 33.05 -13.88
CA CYS A 451 -0.20 32.14 -12.76
C CYS A 451 1.16 31.42 -12.91
N GLU A 452 1.76 31.09 -11.77
CA GLU A 452 2.87 30.13 -11.70
C GLU A 452 2.27 28.72 -11.61
N VAL A 453 2.50 27.89 -12.62
CA VAL A 453 1.86 26.57 -12.74
C VAL A 453 2.89 25.48 -12.57
N THR A 454 2.68 24.61 -11.59
CA THR A 454 3.48 23.39 -11.41
C THR A 454 2.70 22.17 -11.90
N ILE A 455 3.28 21.39 -12.81
CA ILE A 455 2.76 20.06 -13.14
C ILE A 455 3.59 19.01 -12.40
N LEU A 456 2.92 18.27 -11.51
CA LEU A 456 3.50 17.19 -10.74
C LEU A 456 3.31 15.86 -11.50
N PHE A 457 4.42 15.28 -11.94
CA PHE A 457 4.45 13.90 -12.42
C PHE A 457 4.46 12.96 -11.22
N ALA A 458 3.28 12.43 -10.89
CA ALA A 458 3.04 11.63 -9.71
C ALA A 458 3.51 10.17 -9.94
N ASP A 459 4.81 9.99 -10.14
CA ASP A 459 5.48 8.72 -10.43
C ASP A 459 5.44 7.74 -9.24
N LEU A 460 5.62 8.25 -8.02
CA LEU A 460 5.40 7.45 -6.81
C LEU A 460 3.94 6.98 -6.74
N HIS A 461 2.96 7.88 -6.97
CA HIS A 461 1.55 7.50 -6.99
C HIS A 461 1.24 6.47 -8.09
N ALA A 462 1.84 6.62 -9.26
CA ALA A 462 1.72 5.66 -10.37
C ALA A 462 2.27 4.27 -9.99
N TYR A 463 3.40 4.23 -9.28
CA TYR A 463 3.94 3.00 -8.71
C TYR A 463 2.98 2.37 -7.69
N LEU A 464 2.38 3.18 -6.81
CA LEU A 464 1.45 2.72 -5.76
C LEU A 464 0.12 2.20 -6.30
N ASP A 465 -0.40 2.80 -7.37
CA ASP A 465 -1.66 2.42 -8.02
C ASP A 465 -1.47 1.27 -9.03
N ASN A 466 -0.28 1.17 -9.63
CA ASN A 466 0.04 0.18 -10.65
C ASN A 466 1.43 -0.46 -10.44
N MET A 467 1.56 -1.22 -9.35
CA MET A 467 2.77 -1.96 -8.93
C MET A 467 3.31 -3.01 -9.95
N LYS A 468 2.74 -3.08 -11.16
CA LYS A 468 3.23 -3.92 -12.25
C LYS A 468 4.29 -3.25 -13.12
N ALA A 469 4.40 -1.92 -13.07
CA ALA A 469 5.41 -1.18 -13.83
C ALA A 469 6.72 -1.07 -13.01
N PRO A 470 7.87 -1.49 -13.55
CA PRO A 470 9.18 -1.23 -12.94
C PRO A 470 9.47 0.27 -12.82
N TRP A 471 10.35 0.66 -11.89
CA TRP A 471 10.76 2.06 -11.73
C TRP A 471 11.40 2.62 -13.01
N GLU A 472 12.19 1.81 -13.70
CA GLU A 472 12.84 2.18 -14.97
C GLU A 472 11.80 2.54 -16.04
N LEU A 473 10.69 1.80 -16.10
CA LEU A 473 9.60 2.09 -17.02
C LEU A 473 8.83 3.35 -16.61
N LEU A 474 8.64 3.59 -15.32
CA LEU A 474 8.00 4.80 -14.82
C LEU A 474 8.81 6.04 -15.16
N GLU A 475 10.14 6.00 -15.06
CA GLU A 475 11.00 7.11 -15.47
C GLU A 475 10.87 7.43 -16.96
N LEU A 476 10.83 6.41 -17.82
CA LEU A 476 10.58 6.59 -19.26
C LEU A 476 9.21 7.22 -19.52
N ARG A 477 8.18 6.79 -18.78
CA ARG A 477 6.83 7.38 -18.88
C ARG A 477 6.80 8.82 -18.40
N VAL A 478 7.49 9.17 -17.32
CA VAL A 478 7.61 10.57 -16.87
C VAL A 478 8.20 11.44 -17.98
N LYS A 479 9.31 11.00 -18.59
CA LYS A 479 9.93 11.71 -19.73
C LYS A 479 8.96 11.85 -20.91
N TYR A 480 8.22 10.80 -21.24
CA TYR A 480 7.19 10.87 -22.30
C TYR A 480 6.10 11.89 -21.96
N TYR A 481 5.57 11.85 -20.74
CA TYR A 481 4.53 12.76 -20.26
C TYR A 481 4.99 14.22 -20.28
N GLU A 482 6.23 14.48 -19.90
CA GLU A 482 6.86 15.79 -19.96
C GLU A 482 6.85 16.35 -21.40
N GLN A 483 7.34 15.55 -22.35
CA GLN A 483 7.45 15.98 -23.75
C GLN A 483 6.08 16.14 -24.41
N ILE A 484 5.12 15.26 -24.12
CA ILE A 484 3.79 15.31 -24.74
C ILE A 484 2.97 16.48 -24.21
N ILE A 485 3.01 16.76 -22.90
CA ILE A 485 2.34 17.92 -22.30
C ILE A 485 2.94 19.21 -22.84
N LYS A 486 4.27 19.29 -22.91
CA LYS A 486 4.95 20.45 -23.50
C LYS A 486 4.51 20.67 -24.95
N ALA A 487 4.44 19.61 -25.76
CA ALA A 487 3.97 19.69 -27.14
C ALA A 487 2.49 20.15 -27.25
N MET A 488 1.62 19.70 -26.34
CA MET A 488 0.22 20.14 -26.29
C MET A 488 0.10 21.63 -25.99
N LEU A 489 0.83 22.13 -24.99
CA LEU A 489 0.79 23.55 -24.63
C LEU A 489 1.44 24.45 -25.69
N GLU A 490 2.53 23.99 -26.34
CA GLU A 490 3.11 24.66 -27.51
C GLU A 490 2.11 24.71 -28.68
N SER A 491 1.37 23.61 -28.93
CA SER A 491 0.34 23.58 -29.96
C SER A 491 -0.84 24.51 -29.66
N ILE A 492 -1.17 24.69 -28.38
CA ILE A 492 -2.18 25.64 -27.93
C ILE A 492 -1.69 27.08 -28.10
N GLY A 493 -0.37 27.30 -28.07
CA GLY A 493 0.25 28.62 -28.21
C GLY A 493 0.27 29.43 -26.93
N VAL A 494 0.53 28.79 -25.77
CA VAL A 494 0.72 29.52 -24.49
C VAL A 494 2.19 29.70 -24.10
N PRO A 495 2.52 30.82 -23.43
CA PRO A 495 3.83 31.03 -22.81
C PRO A 495 4.12 29.96 -21.75
N LEU A 496 5.34 29.42 -21.74
CA LEU A 496 5.76 28.35 -20.84
C LEU A 496 6.75 28.80 -19.76
N GLU A 497 7.05 30.10 -19.68
CA GLU A 497 8.08 30.66 -18.80
C GLU A 497 7.74 30.46 -17.31
N LYS A 498 6.44 30.44 -16.98
CA LYS A 498 5.91 30.22 -15.63
C LYS A 498 5.43 28.78 -15.39
N LEU A 499 5.71 27.86 -16.32
CA LEU A 499 5.41 26.44 -16.19
C LEU A 499 6.62 25.71 -15.57
N LYS A 500 6.38 24.99 -14.48
CA LYS A 500 7.38 24.15 -13.82
C LYS A 500 6.97 22.68 -13.86
N PHE A 501 7.91 21.82 -14.17
CA PHE A 501 7.77 20.38 -14.07
C PHE A 501 8.49 19.86 -12.82
N VAL A 502 7.80 19.00 -12.07
CA VAL A 502 8.34 18.37 -10.85
C VAL A 502 7.95 16.90 -10.87
N LYS A 503 8.88 16.00 -10.54
CA LYS A 503 8.60 14.58 -10.35
C LYS A 503 8.37 14.30 -8.87
N GLY A 504 7.38 13.47 -8.53
CA GLY A 504 7.03 13.17 -7.15
C GLY A 504 8.20 12.62 -6.34
N THR A 505 8.94 11.67 -6.90
CA THR A 505 10.14 11.10 -6.25
C THR A 505 11.27 12.10 -5.98
N ASP A 506 11.24 13.31 -6.53
CA ASP A 506 12.24 14.36 -6.24
C ASP A 506 12.15 14.85 -4.78
N PHE A 507 10.97 14.78 -4.15
CA PHE A 507 10.77 15.28 -2.78
C PHE A 507 9.95 14.34 -1.87
N GLN A 508 9.07 13.50 -2.41
CA GLN A 508 8.16 12.65 -1.63
C GLN A 508 8.88 11.54 -0.86
N LEU A 509 10.15 11.26 -1.18
CA LEU A 509 11.02 10.32 -0.45
C LEU A 509 12.00 11.03 0.49
N SER A 510 11.91 12.36 0.59
CA SER A 510 12.76 13.12 1.51
C SER A 510 12.39 12.81 2.96
N ARG A 511 13.38 12.98 3.85
CA ARG A 511 13.21 12.75 5.29
C ARG A 511 12.10 13.61 5.89
N GLN A 512 12.00 14.88 5.45
CA GLN A 512 11.03 15.83 5.98
C GLN A 512 9.60 15.48 5.53
N TYR A 513 9.43 15.18 4.24
CA TYR A 513 8.14 14.74 3.70
C TYR A 513 7.66 13.45 4.36
N THR A 514 8.54 12.46 4.50
CA THR A 514 8.22 11.17 5.14
C THR A 514 7.80 11.35 6.59
N LEU A 515 8.44 12.28 7.33
CA LEU A 515 8.02 12.61 8.69
C LEU A 515 6.61 13.20 8.73
N ASP A 516 6.27 14.10 7.80
CA ASP A 516 4.92 14.66 7.73
C ASP A 516 3.87 13.63 7.28
N VAL A 517 4.24 12.67 6.43
CA VAL A 517 3.37 11.50 6.12
C VAL A 517 3.06 10.74 7.40
N TYR A 518 4.06 10.47 8.25
CA TYR A 518 3.84 9.80 9.52
C TYR A 518 3.01 10.64 10.49
N ARG A 519 3.26 11.95 10.61
CA ARG A 519 2.45 12.87 11.42
C ARG A 519 0.99 12.88 10.95
N LEU A 520 0.77 12.99 9.64
CA LEU A 520 -0.56 12.94 9.05
C LEU A 520 -1.25 11.60 9.32
N SER A 521 -0.51 10.49 9.24
CA SER A 521 -1.05 9.16 9.56
C SER A 521 -1.46 9.02 11.04
N SER A 522 -0.88 9.81 11.94
CA SER A 522 -1.22 9.82 13.37
C SER A 522 -2.46 10.63 13.71
N VAL A 523 -3.04 11.36 12.74
CA VAL A 523 -4.26 12.17 12.93
C VAL A 523 -5.38 11.77 11.97
N VAL A 524 -5.04 11.21 10.80
CA VAL A 524 -6.01 10.69 9.83
C VAL A 524 -6.45 9.29 10.24
N THR A 525 -7.77 9.08 10.28
CA THR A 525 -8.35 7.76 10.53
C THR A 525 -8.40 6.94 9.24
N GLU A 526 -8.38 5.62 9.38
CA GLU A 526 -8.60 4.72 8.25
C GLU A 526 -9.90 5.02 7.49
N HIS A 527 -10.98 5.31 8.23
CA HIS A 527 -12.29 5.65 7.66
C HIS A 527 -12.20 6.87 6.74
N ASP A 528 -11.58 7.96 7.21
CA ASP A 528 -11.49 9.21 6.46
C ASP A 528 -10.60 9.06 5.23
N ALA A 529 -9.49 8.33 5.36
CA ALA A 529 -8.61 8.01 4.23
C ALA A 529 -9.33 7.19 3.14
N LYS A 530 -10.08 6.14 3.53
CA LYS A 530 -10.89 5.35 2.60
C LYS A 530 -11.95 6.19 1.92
N LYS A 531 -12.67 7.00 2.69
CA LYS A 531 -13.70 7.90 2.15
C LYS A 531 -13.10 8.86 1.13
N ALA A 532 -11.94 9.44 1.43
CA ALA A 532 -11.24 10.37 0.53
C ALA A 532 -10.78 9.69 -0.77
N GLY A 533 -10.22 8.49 -0.68
CA GLY A 533 -9.72 7.75 -1.84
C GLY A 533 -10.78 7.02 -2.68
N ALA A 534 -12.05 6.97 -2.26
CA ALA A 534 -13.07 6.09 -2.82
C ALA A 534 -13.29 6.22 -4.36
N GLU A 535 -13.15 7.43 -4.90
CA GLU A 535 -13.39 7.71 -6.34
C GLU A 535 -12.11 7.76 -7.19
N VAL A 536 -10.95 7.83 -6.53
CA VAL A 536 -9.64 8.04 -7.17
C VAL A 536 -8.79 6.77 -7.13
N VAL A 537 -8.75 6.13 -5.98
CA VAL A 537 -7.96 4.91 -5.76
C VAL A 537 -8.72 3.70 -6.30
N LYS A 538 -7.99 2.82 -6.98
CA LYS A 538 -8.56 1.60 -7.54
C LYS A 538 -9.13 0.69 -6.45
N GLN A 539 -10.43 0.40 -6.57
CA GLN A 539 -11.11 -0.51 -5.67
C GLN A 539 -10.73 -1.97 -6.00
N VAL A 540 -10.24 -2.71 -5.00
CA VAL A 540 -9.83 -4.11 -5.11
C VAL A 540 -10.38 -4.91 -3.93
N GLU A 541 -10.53 -6.22 -4.11
CA GLU A 541 -11.09 -7.14 -3.10
C GLU A 541 -10.25 -7.18 -1.80
N HIS A 542 -8.93 -7.02 -1.92
CA HIS A 542 -8.01 -6.91 -0.79
C HIS A 542 -7.23 -5.60 -0.88
N PRO A 543 -7.77 -4.49 -0.33
CA PRO A 543 -7.13 -3.19 -0.37
C PRO A 543 -5.74 -3.21 0.26
N LEU A 544 -4.79 -2.57 -0.41
CA LEU A 544 -3.44 -2.37 0.09
C LEU A 544 -3.39 -1.11 0.94
N LEU A 545 -2.43 -1.05 1.88
CA LEU A 545 -2.15 0.18 2.62
C LEU A 545 -1.78 1.36 1.69
N SER A 546 -1.25 1.08 0.48
CA SER A 546 -0.96 2.10 -0.54
C SER A 546 -2.15 3.01 -0.83
N GLY A 547 -3.34 2.42 -0.95
CA GLY A 547 -4.57 3.15 -1.23
C GLY A 547 -4.99 4.07 -0.10
N LEU A 548 -4.64 3.74 1.14
CA LEU A 548 -4.96 4.55 2.32
C LEU A 548 -4.02 5.74 2.49
N LEU A 549 -2.77 5.61 2.06
CA LEU A 549 -1.82 6.74 2.12
C LEU A 549 -2.02 7.73 0.98
N TYR A 550 -2.50 7.28 -0.18
CA TYR A 550 -2.64 8.11 -1.39
C TYR A 550 -3.23 9.51 -1.12
N PRO A 551 -4.39 9.67 -0.44
CA PRO A 551 -4.97 11.00 -0.23
C PRO A 551 -4.10 11.90 0.64
N GLY A 552 -3.38 11.31 1.60
CA GLY A 552 -2.49 12.05 2.49
C GLY A 552 -1.21 12.53 1.79
N LEU A 553 -0.66 11.74 0.85
CA LEU A 553 0.45 12.20 0.02
C LEU A 553 0.02 13.38 -0.85
N GLN A 554 -1.12 13.26 -1.54
CA GLN A 554 -1.63 14.35 -2.38
C GLN A 554 -1.91 15.63 -1.58
N ALA A 555 -2.39 15.53 -0.34
CA ALA A 555 -2.55 16.69 0.54
C ALA A 555 -1.20 17.36 0.87
N LEU A 556 -0.15 16.58 1.19
CA LEU A 556 1.16 17.12 1.50
C LEU A 556 1.87 17.73 0.28
N ASP A 557 1.56 17.27 -0.93
CA ASP A 557 2.09 17.86 -2.17
C ASP A 557 1.79 19.36 -2.26
N GLU A 558 0.64 19.83 -1.76
CA GLU A 558 0.28 21.26 -1.71
C GLU A 558 1.32 22.10 -0.95
N GLU A 559 1.74 21.61 0.21
CA GLU A 559 2.72 22.27 1.07
C GLU A 559 4.11 22.24 0.46
N TYR A 560 4.56 21.07 0.00
CA TYR A 560 5.93 20.88 -0.46
C TYR A 560 6.18 21.51 -1.84
N LEU A 561 5.14 21.67 -2.65
CA LEU A 561 5.20 22.46 -3.88
C LEU A 561 5.02 23.96 -3.64
N LYS A 562 4.67 24.38 -2.41
CA LYS A 562 4.49 25.77 -1.98
C LYS A 562 3.46 26.52 -2.83
N VAL A 563 2.30 25.88 -3.02
CA VAL A 563 1.22 26.42 -3.84
C VAL A 563 0.08 27.01 -2.99
N ASP A 564 -0.67 27.90 -3.64
CA ASP A 564 -1.89 28.51 -3.11
C ASP A 564 -3.13 27.70 -3.44
N ALA A 565 -3.11 26.98 -4.56
CA ALA A 565 -4.24 26.21 -5.07
C ALA A 565 -3.85 24.88 -5.72
N GLN A 566 -4.76 23.91 -5.67
CA GLN A 566 -4.68 22.68 -6.47
C GLN A 566 -5.80 22.66 -7.51
N PHE A 567 -5.44 22.27 -8.74
CA PHE A 567 -6.38 22.00 -9.82
C PHE A 567 -6.52 20.50 -10.07
N GLY A 568 -7.75 20.03 -10.30
CA GLY A 568 -8.04 18.64 -10.67
C GLY A 568 -9.47 18.45 -11.16
N GLY A 569 -9.89 17.19 -11.32
CA GLY A 569 -11.28 16.85 -11.63
C GLY A 569 -12.16 16.84 -10.39
N VAL A 570 -13.48 16.95 -10.56
CA VAL A 570 -14.44 16.85 -9.45
C VAL A 570 -14.42 15.48 -8.74
N ASP A 571 -13.92 14.43 -9.41
CA ASP A 571 -13.66 13.11 -8.81
C ASP A 571 -12.60 13.15 -7.69
N GLN A 572 -11.77 14.20 -7.64
CA GLN A 572 -10.77 14.42 -6.58
C GLN A 572 -11.30 15.22 -5.40
N ARG A 573 -12.56 15.69 -5.43
CA ARG A 573 -13.16 16.56 -4.41
C ARG A 573 -12.98 16.02 -3.00
N LYS A 574 -13.14 14.71 -2.79
CA LYS A 574 -13.01 14.12 -1.45
C LYS A 574 -11.57 14.17 -0.92
N ILE A 575 -10.56 14.09 -1.80
CA ILE A 575 -9.15 14.28 -1.44
C ILE A 575 -8.89 15.74 -1.08
N PHE A 576 -9.40 16.69 -1.87
CA PHE A 576 -9.29 18.13 -1.59
C PHE A 576 -9.88 18.49 -0.22
N THR A 577 -11.07 17.98 0.10
CA THR A 577 -11.67 18.22 1.43
C THR A 577 -10.91 17.55 2.57
N LEU A 578 -10.19 16.45 2.31
CA LEU A 578 -9.29 15.84 3.29
C LEU A 578 -8.08 16.73 3.54
N ALA A 579 -7.49 17.32 2.49
CA ALA A 579 -6.38 18.28 2.62
C ALA A 579 -6.80 19.51 3.44
N GLU A 580 -7.95 20.13 3.13
CA GLU A 580 -8.48 21.27 3.88
C GLU A 580 -8.73 20.97 5.36
N LYS A 581 -9.12 19.73 5.67
CA LYS A 581 -9.39 19.28 7.04
C LYS A 581 -8.09 19.05 7.82
N TYR A 582 -7.09 18.41 7.21
CA TYR A 582 -5.95 17.86 7.95
C TYR A 582 -4.64 18.63 7.82
N LEU A 583 -4.39 19.40 6.74
CA LEU A 583 -3.20 20.26 6.67
C LEU A 583 -3.07 21.22 7.86
N PRO A 584 -4.16 21.87 8.36
CA PRO A 584 -4.08 22.70 9.55
C PRO A 584 -3.64 21.96 10.83
N SER A 585 -3.91 20.66 10.93
CA SER A 585 -3.48 19.86 12.09
C SER A 585 -1.96 19.65 12.15
N LEU A 586 -1.27 19.82 11.01
CA LEU A 586 0.19 19.82 10.92
C LEU A 586 0.77 21.25 11.01
N GLY A 587 -0.08 22.28 11.13
CA GLY A 587 0.33 23.69 11.12
C GLY A 587 0.49 24.28 9.73
N TYR A 588 -0.04 23.62 8.68
CA TYR A 588 0.02 24.09 7.31
C TYR A 588 -1.28 24.78 6.88
N ASP A 589 -1.17 25.72 5.94
CA ASP A 589 -2.31 26.47 5.44
C ASP A 589 -3.28 25.61 4.61
N LYS A 590 -4.55 26.01 4.58
CA LYS A 590 -5.50 25.48 3.60
C LYS A 590 -5.25 26.09 2.23
N ARG A 591 -5.45 25.31 1.16
CA ARG A 591 -5.33 25.75 -0.23
C ARG A 591 -6.70 25.91 -0.86
N ALA A 592 -6.76 26.70 -1.93
CA ALA A 592 -7.94 26.75 -2.78
C ALA A 592 -7.97 25.52 -3.71
N HIS A 593 -9.16 25.06 -4.07
CA HIS A 593 -9.33 23.90 -4.94
C HIS A 593 -10.17 24.23 -6.15
N LEU A 594 -9.64 23.95 -7.34
CA LEU A 594 -10.24 24.24 -8.63
C LEU A 594 -10.65 22.91 -9.30
N MET A 595 -11.95 22.69 -9.51
CA MET A 595 -12.46 21.39 -9.96
C MET A 595 -13.09 21.48 -11.34
N ASN A 596 -12.51 20.76 -12.31
CA ASN A 596 -13.09 20.58 -13.63
C ASN A 596 -14.25 19.57 -13.61
N PRO A 597 -15.25 19.74 -14.47
CA PRO A 597 -16.30 18.75 -14.65
C PRO A 597 -15.78 17.45 -15.25
N MET A 598 -16.52 16.36 -15.02
CA MET A 598 -16.28 15.10 -15.72
C MET A 598 -16.73 15.23 -17.18
N VAL A 599 -15.77 15.30 -18.10
CA VAL A 599 -16.06 15.43 -19.53
C VAL A 599 -16.29 14.04 -20.15
N PRO A 600 -17.44 13.80 -20.84
CA PRO A 600 -17.72 12.54 -21.51
C PRO A 600 -16.68 12.19 -22.56
N GLY A 601 -16.43 10.89 -22.72
CA GLY A 601 -15.61 10.36 -23.79
C GLY A 601 -16.25 10.46 -25.16
N LEU A 602 -15.45 10.26 -26.22
CA LEU A 602 -15.95 10.27 -27.60
C LEU A 602 -17.01 9.19 -27.88
N THR A 603 -17.09 8.14 -27.06
CA THR A 603 -18.10 7.08 -27.16
C THR A 603 -19.34 7.33 -26.29
N GLY A 604 -19.44 8.47 -25.60
CA GLY A 604 -20.53 8.80 -24.67
C GLY A 604 -20.33 8.26 -23.24
N ALA A 605 -19.34 7.40 -23.01
CA ALA A 605 -18.92 6.93 -21.69
C ALA A 605 -17.53 7.51 -21.30
N LYS A 606 -17.01 7.23 -20.09
CA LYS A 606 -15.68 7.69 -19.66
C LYS A 606 -14.59 7.11 -20.60
N MET A 607 -13.74 7.97 -21.19
CA MET A 607 -12.61 7.52 -22.02
C MET A 607 -11.63 6.70 -21.18
N SER A 608 -11.30 5.47 -21.62
CA SER A 608 -10.39 4.56 -20.93
C SER A 608 -9.09 4.38 -21.70
N SER A 609 -7.95 4.56 -21.02
CA SER A 609 -6.63 4.28 -21.60
C SER A 609 -6.42 2.79 -21.96
N SER A 610 -7.28 1.90 -21.46
CA SER A 610 -7.19 0.44 -21.65
C SER A 610 -7.95 -0.10 -22.87
N GLU A 611 -8.74 0.75 -23.55
CA GLU A 611 -9.56 0.35 -24.70
C GLU A 611 -9.17 1.17 -25.93
N GLU A 612 -8.37 0.59 -26.84
CA GLU A 612 -7.80 1.28 -28.01
C GLU A 612 -8.85 1.86 -28.98
N GLU A 613 -10.00 1.21 -29.14
CA GLU A 613 -11.07 1.72 -30.01
C GLU A 613 -11.89 2.85 -29.36
N SER A 614 -11.79 3.03 -28.04
CA SER A 614 -12.59 4.02 -27.27
C SER A 614 -11.97 5.42 -27.22
N LYS A 615 -10.71 5.56 -27.67
CA LYS A 615 -9.89 6.77 -27.48
C LYS A 615 -9.17 7.18 -28.77
N ILE A 616 -8.99 8.48 -28.95
CA ILE A 616 -8.07 9.04 -29.94
C ILE A 616 -6.75 9.36 -29.25
N ASP A 617 -5.67 8.70 -29.67
CA ASP A 617 -4.32 8.96 -29.17
C ASP A 617 -3.81 10.30 -29.73
N LEU A 618 -2.95 10.99 -28.98
CA LEU A 618 -2.36 12.26 -29.41
C LEU A 618 -1.45 12.08 -30.65
N LEU A 619 -0.99 10.86 -30.92
CA LEU A 619 -0.14 10.51 -32.05
C LEU A 619 -0.86 9.70 -33.14
N ASP A 620 -2.18 9.51 -33.04
CA ASP A 620 -2.98 8.85 -34.09
C ASP A 620 -2.83 9.58 -35.43
N SER A 621 -2.86 8.86 -36.55
CA SER A 621 -2.84 9.45 -37.90
C SER A 621 -4.12 10.26 -38.20
N LYS A 622 -4.13 11.07 -39.26
CA LYS A 622 -5.34 11.80 -39.68
C LYS A 622 -6.48 10.84 -40.02
N GLU A 623 -6.13 9.72 -40.65
CA GLU A 623 -7.03 8.64 -41.04
C GLU A 623 -7.64 7.95 -39.81
N ASP A 624 -6.83 7.69 -38.77
CA ASP A 624 -7.30 7.08 -37.53
C ASP A 624 -8.21 8.02 -36.74
N VAL A 625 -7.86 9.30 -36.64
CA VAL A 625 -8.71 10.34 -36.03
C VAL A 625 -10.08 10.36 -36.71
N LYS A 626 -10.10 10.41 -38.05
CA LYS A 626 -11.34 10.40 -38.84
C LYS A 626 -12.16 9.15 -38.60
N LYS A 627 -11.53 7.98 -38.63
CA LYS A 627 -12.18 6.68 -38.39
C LYS A 627 -12.82 6.62 -37.01
N LYS A 628 -12.10 7.08 -35.98
CA LYS A 628 -12.55 7.07 -34.58
C LYS A 628 -13.66 8.09 -34.33
N LEU A 629 -13.54 9.32 -34.86
CA LEU A 629 -14.60 10.34 -34.77
C LEU A 629 -15.88 9.92 -35.51
N LYS A 630 -15.77 9.23 -36.64
CA LYS A 630 -16.96 8.71 -37.34
C LYS A 630 -17.77 7.78 -36.44
N LYS A 631 -17.10 6.91 -35.68
CA LYS A 631 -17.70 5.99 -34.69
C LYS A 631 -18.14 6.66 -33.37
N ALA A 632 -17.77 7.91 -33.13
CA ALA A 632 -18.10 8.61 -31.88
C ALA A 632 -19.63 8.72 -31.71
N PHE A 633 -20.10 8.63 -30.47
CA PHE A 633 -21.52 8.82 -30.15
C PHE A 633 -21.89 10.31 -30.30
N CYS A 634 -22.88 10.59 -31.14
CA CYS A 634 -23.36 11.94 -31.41
C CYS A 634 -24.73 11.83 -32.10
N GLU A 635 -25.79 11.69 -31.32
CA GLU A 635 -27.17 11.67 -31.82
C GLU A 635 -27.64 13.08 -32.21
N PRO A 636 -28.44 13.24 -33.28
CA PRO A 636 -29.10 14.52 -33.59
C PRO A 636 -29.91 15.02 -32.39
N GLY A 637 -29.87 16.33 -32.12
CA GLY A 637 -30.63 16.95 -31.01
C GLY A 637 -30.10 16.65 -29.60
N ASN A 638 -29.24 15.64 -29.44
CA ASN A 638 -28.79 15.20 -28.13
C ASN A 638 -27.63 16.05 -27.58
N ILE A 639 -27.96 17.00 -26.70
CA ILE A 639 -26.99 17.84 -25.99
C ILE A 639 -26.45 17.20 -24.70
N GLN A 640 -27.07 16.12 -24.21
CA GLN A 640 -26.69 15.45 -22.96
C GLN A 640 -25.74 14.29 -23.23
N ASN A 641 -24.68 14.16 -22.42
CA ASN A 641 -23.65 13.10 -22.57
C ASN A 641 -23.00 13.04 -23.97
N ASN A 642 -23.00 14.16 -24.71
CA ASN A 642 -22.42 14.24 -26.04
C ASN A 642 -20.94 14.62 -25.96
N GLY A 643 -20.06 13.63 -26.12
CA GLY A 643 -18.61 13.82 -26.03
C GLY A 643 -18.03 14.76 -27.09
N VAL A 644 -18.68 14.85 -28.26
CA VAL A 644 -18.25 15.75 -29.35
C VAL A 644 -18.55 17.21 -28.98
N LEU A 645 -19.78 17.51 -28.55
CA LEU A 645 -20.13 18.85 -28.05
C LEU A 645 -19.31 19.24 -26.82
N SER A 646 -19.08 18.29 -25.91
CA SER A 646 -18.26 18.56 -24.72
C SER A 646 -16.81 18.90 -25.08
N PHE A 647 -16.23 18.23 -26.09
CA PHE A 647 -14.90 18.58 -26.59
C PHE A 647 -14.87 19.98 -27.23
N VAL A 648 -15.93 20.36 -27.94
CA VAL A 648 -16.10 21.72 -28.48
C VAL A 648 -16.13 22.75 -27.35
N LYS A 649 -16.95 22.53 -26.31
CA LYS A 649 -17.09 23.43 -25.15
C LYS A 649 -15.81 23.61 -24.34
N TYR A 650 -15.18 22.51 -23.95
CA TYR A 650 -14.09 22.53 -22.97
C TYR A 650 -12.70 22.66 -23.58
N VAL A 651 -12.56 22.42 -24.89
CA VAL A 651 -11.27 22.48 -25.60
C VAL A 651 -11.32 23.50 -26.73
N LEU A 652 -12.15 23.31 -27.74
CA LEU A 652 -12.02 24.10 -28.98
C LEU A 652 -12.43 25.58 -28.79
N PHE A 653 -13.54 25.87 -28.12
CA PHE A 653 -13.96 27.25 -27.86
C PHE A 653 -12.96 28.04 -27.01
N PRO A 654 -12.48 27.54 -25.84
CA PRO A 654 -11.50 28.26 -25.02
C PRO A 654 -10.19 28.58 -25.73
N LEU A 655 -9.81 27.77 -26.71
CA LEU A 655 -8.56 27.90 -27.46
C LEU A 655 -8.67 28.87 -28.62
N CYS A 656 -9.74 28.77 -29.41
CA CYS A 656 -9.91 29.53 -30.66
C CYS A 656 -10.71 30.83 -30.49
N GLY A 657 -11.52 30.97 -29.43
CA GLY A 657 -12.46 32.08 -29.22
C GLY A 657 -13.70 32.03 -30.13
N GLU A 658 -13.64 31.29 -31.23
CA GLU A 658 -14.76 30.99 -32.12
C GLU A 658 -14.70 29.52 -32.59
N PHE A 659 -15.84 28.98 -33.03
CA PHE A 659 -15.92 27.65 -33.62
C PHE A 659 -16.64 27.72 -34.97
N ARG A 660 -15.99 27.26 -36.04
CA ARG A 660 -16.57 27.26 -37.40
C ARG A 660 -17.05 25.87 -37.77
N ILE A 661 -18.35 25.75 -38.08
CA ILE A 661 -18.94 24.54 -38.64
C ILE A 661 -19.02 24.68 -40.15
N LYS A 662 -18.39 23.74 -40.87
CA LYS A 662 -18.50 23.65 -42.32
C LYS A 662 -19.71 22.80 -42.68
N ARG A 663 -20.59 23.35 -43.51
CA ARG A 663 -21.86 22.70 -43.86
C ARG A 663 -22.23 23.03 -45.29
N ASP A 664 -22.87 22.07 -45.96
CA ASP A 664 -23.29 22.23 -47.35
C ASP A 664 -24.21 23.45 -47.52
N PRO A 665 -24.07 24.26 -48.59
CA PRO A 665 -24.96 25.38 -48.88
C PRO A 665 -26.46 25.02 -48.82
N LYS A 666 -26.82 23.78 -49.18
CA LYS A 666 -28.20 23.27 -49.10
C LYS A 666 -28.79 23.32 -47.69
N TRP A 667 -27.94 23.25 -46.66
CA TRP A 667 -28.34 23.25 -45.25
C TRP A 667 -28.03 24.58 -44.56
N GLY A 668 -27.70 25.64 -45.31
CA GLY A 668 -27.44 26.98 -44.76
C GLY A 668 -25.97 27.39 -44.74
N GLY A 669 -25.07 26.60 -45.35
CA GLY A 669 -23.65 26.97 -45.52
C GLY A 669 -22.84 26.99 -44.22
N ASP A 670 -21.56 27.36 -44.36
CA ASP A 670 -20.63 27.53 -43.24
C ASP A 670 -21.15 28.57 -42.23
N LYS A 671 -21.04 28.25 -40.94
CA LYS A 671 -21.41 29.17 -39.84
C LYS A 671 -20.29 29.23 -38.82
N THR A 672 -19.92 30.44 -38.40
CA THR A 672 -18.98 30.69 -37.30
C THR A 672 -19.77 31.10 -36.07
N TYR A 673 -19.46 30.48 -34.94
CA TYR A 673 -20.07 30.72 -33.64
C TYR A 673 -19.05 31.38 -32.71
N THR A 674 -19.46 32.44 -32.03
CA THR A 674 -18.63 33.12 -31.02
C THR A 674 -18.95 32.68 -29.59
N GLU A 675 -20.14 32.12 -29.37
CA GLU A 675 -20.58 31.61 -28.07
C GLU A 675 -20.98 30.13 -28.20
N PHE A 676 -20.70 29.32 -27.17
CA PHE A 676 -20.98 27.88 -27.21
C PHE A 676 -22.47 27.58 -27.17
N GLU A 677 -23.25 28.39 -26.46
CA GLU A 677 -24.70 28.28 -26.30
C GLU A 677 -25.42 28.33 -27.64
N GLU A 678 -24.87 29.04 -28.63
CA GLU A 678 -25.42 29.06 -29.99
C GLU A 678 -25.20 27.74 -30.73
N VAL A 679 -24.05 27.08 -30.54
CA VAL A 679 -23.78 25.75 -31.09
C VAL A 679 -24.69 24.71 -30.44
N GLU A 680 -24.85 24.78 -29.12
CA GLU A 680 -25.70 23.88 -28.36
C GLU A 680 -27.16 24.01 -28.80
N LYS A 681 -27.65 25.25 -28.94
CA LYS A 681 -29.00 25.52 -29.45
C LYS A 681 -29.20 25.00 -30.87
N ASP A 682 -28.31 25.35 -31.79
CA ASP A 682 -28.44 24.94 -33.19
C ASP A 682 -28.32 23.42 -33.38
N PHE A 683 -27.59 22.73 -32.49
CA PHE A 683 -27.54 21.27 -32.45
C PHE A 683 -28.81 20.65 -31.86
N ALA A 684 -29.36 21.25 -30.79
CA ALA A 684 -30.63 20.84 -30.17
C ALA A 684 -31.81 21.02 -31.13
N ASP A 685 -31.81 22.11 -31.89
CA ASP A 685 -32.80 22.42 -32.95
C ASP A 685 -32.55 21.60 -34.24
N GLU A 686 -31.59 20.66 -34.22
CA GLU A 686 -31.19 19.78 -35.34
C GLU A 686 -30.77 20.51 -36.62
N THR A 687 -30.51 21.82 -36.55
CA THR A 687 -30.00 22.59 -37.69
C THR A 687 -28.54 22.26 -37.99
N VAL A 688 -27.77 21.84 -36.98
CA VAL A 688 -26.42 21.29 -37.14
C VAL A 688 -26.49 19.77 -37.09
N HIS A 689 -26.18 19.11 -38.20
CA HIS A 689 -26.13 17.64 -38.23
C HIS A 689 -24.89 17.10 -37.51
N PRO A 690 -24.99 15.92 -36.87
CA PRO A 690 -23.84 15.27 -36.22
C PRO A 690 -22.64 15.03 -37.14
N GLY A 691 -22.87 14.77 -38.44
CA GLY A 691 -21.81 14.60 -39.42
C GLY A 691 -20.97 15.86 -39.63
N ASP A 692 -21.64 17.01 -39.74
CA ASP A 692 -21.01 18.32 -39.95
C ASP A 692 -20.25 18.76 -38.69
N LEU A 693 -20.83 18.52 -37.50
CA LEU A 693 -20.17 18.76 -36.22
C LEU A 693 -18.89 17.90 -36.09
N LYS A 694 -18.98 16.59 -36.34
CA LYS A 694 -17.82 15.68 -36.30
C LYS A 694 -16.73 16.08 -37.29
N ALA A 695 -17.08 16.46 -38.52
CA ALA A 695 -16.11 16.88 -39.53
C ALA A 695 -15.40 18.20 -39.15
N SER A 696 -16.14 19.11 -38.52
CA SER A 696 -15.59 20.38 -38.03
C SER A 696 -14.65 20.16 -36.84
N VAL A 697 -15.02 19.27 -35.91
CA VAL A 697 -14.14 18.82 -34.81
C VAL A 697 -12.92 18.07 -35.34
N GLU A 698 -13.06 17.21 -36.34
CA GLU A 698 -11.93 16.51 -36.98
C GLU A 698 -10.90 17.50 -37.53
N THR A 699 -11.38 18.55 -38.20
CA THR A 699 -10.51 19.59 -38.79
C THR A 699 -9.76 20.33 -37.69
N ALA A 700 -10.48 20.83 -36.68
CA ALA A 700 -9.88 21.57 -35.56
C ALA A 700 -8.93 20.72 -34.71
N LEU A 701 -9.30 19.46 -34.44
CA LEU A 701 -8.47 18.53 -33.68
C LEU A 701 -7.17 18.22 -34.44
N ASN A 702 -7.22 17.99 -35.75
CA ASN A 702 -6.00 17.74 -36.50
C ASN A 702 -5.06 18.96 -36.52
N LEU A 703 -5.59 20.20 -36.50
CA LEU A 703 -4.74 21.40 -36.35
C LEU A 703 -3.99 21.41 -35.01
N LEU A 704 -4.60 20.92 -33.93
CA LEU A 704 -3.94 20.76 -32.64
C LEU A 704 -2.96 19.57 -32.62
N LEU A 705 -3.25 18.48 -33.34
CA LEU A 705 -2.42 17.28 -33.31
C LEU A 705 -1.22 17.35 -34.26
N ASP A 706 -1.32 18.07 -35.38
CA ASP A 706 -0.27 18.16 -36.40
C ASP A 706 1.11 18.63 -35.86
N PRO A 707 1.23 19.71 -35.06
CA PRO A 707 2.52 20.09 -34.48
C PRO A 707 3.05 19.06 -33.48
N ILE A 708 2.15 18.40 -32.73
CA ILE A 708 2.51 17.35 -31.76
C ILE A 708 3.08 16.13 -32.50
N ARG A 709 2.37 15.64 -33.52
CA ARG A 709 2.83 14.53 -34.38
C ARG A 709 4.19 14.84 -34.96
N LYS A 710 4.35 16.02 -35.58
CA LYS A 710 5.62 16.46 -36.19
C LYS A 710 6.77 16.46 -35.19
N LYS A 711 6.56 16.91 -33.96
CA LYS A 711 7.59 16.88 -32.90
C LYS A 711 7.98 15.44 -32.54
N PHE A 712 6.99 14.57 -32.38
CA PHE A 712 7.17 13.16 -32.03
C PHE A 712 7.65 12.27 -33.20
N GLU A 713 7.84 12.81 -34.40
CA GLU A 713 8.50 12.12 -35.52
C GLU A 713 10.03 12.09 -35.40
N SER A 714 10.62 12.93 -34.53
CA SER A 714 12.06 12.93 -34.25
C SER A 714 12.53 11.55 -33.74
N PRO A 715 13.73 11.08 -34.15
CA PRO A 715 14.22 9.76 -33.75
C PRO A 715 14.21 9.53 -32.24
N GLU A 716 14.63 10.54 -31.48
CA GLU A 716 14.71 10.52 -30.01
C GLU A 716 13.34 10.32 -29.36
N LEU A 717 12.31 11.08 -29.78
CA LEU A 717 10.97 10.98 -29.21
C LEU A 717 10.23 9.72 -29.69
N ARG A 718 10.54 9.21 -30.89
CA ARG A 718 10.05 7.91 -31.35
C ARG A 718 10.60 6.78 -30.50
N GLU A 719 11.90 6.79 -30.21
CA GLU A 719 12.53 5.79 -29.33
C GLU A 719 11.94 5.87 -27.92
N LEU A 720 11.81 7.08 -27.36
CA LEU A 720 11.18 7.30 -26.05
C LEU A 720 9.75 6.77 -26.01
N THR A 721 8.94 7.04 -27.04
CA THR A 721 7.56 6.55 -27.15
C THR A 721 7.51 5.03 -27.14
N ASN A 722 8.35 4.38 -27.96
CA ASN A 722 8.44 2.92 -28.03
C ASN A 722 8.98 2.30 -26.74
N SER A 723 9.83 3.00 -26.00
CA SER A 723 10.43 2.49 -24.77
C SER A 723 9.49 2.66 -23.56
N ALA A 724 8.78 3.79 -23.49
CA ALA A 724 7.80 4.09 -22.44
C ALA A 724 6.50 3.28 -22.60
N TYR A 725 6.12 3.01 -23.85
CA TYR A 725 4.95 2.21 -24.23
C TYR A 725 5.34 1.21 -25.31
N PRO A 726 6.09 0.14 -24.95
CA PRO A 726 6.45 -0.90 -25.90
C PRO A 726 5.18 -1.48 -26.50
N SER A 727 5.00 -1.25 -27.80
CA SER A 727 4.03 -2.00 -28.58
C SER A 727 4.34 -3.48 -28.36
N LYS A 728 3.30 -4.30 -28.18
CA LYS A 728 3.41 -5.75 -27.97
C LYS A 728 4.09 -6.51 -29.13
N THR A 729 4.68 -5.80 -30.10
CA THR A 729 5.18 -6.35 -31.36
C THR A 729 6.69 -6.15 -31.56
N LYS A 730 7.42 -5.33 -30.76
CA LYS A 730 8.85 -5.03 -31.07
C LYS A 730 9.80 -4.79 -29.87
N ALA A 731 9.51 -5.30 -28.67
CA ALA A 731 10.45 -5.24 -27.54
C ALA A 731 10.96 -6.64 -27.16
N ALA A 732 11.63 -7.32 -28.10
CA ALA A 732 12.33 -8.58 -27.81
C ALA A 732 13.52 -8.80 -28.75
N VAL A 733 14.39 -7.81 -28.99
CA VAL A 733 15.76 -8.11 -29.45
C VAL A 733 16.75 -7.09 -28.89
N LYS A 734 17.76 -7.62 -28.20
CA LYS A 734 19.00 -7.01 -27.68
C LYS A 734 18.98 -6.52 -26.23
N GLY A 735 19.39 -7.42 -25.32
CA GLY A 735 19.95 -7.06 -24.02
C GLY A 735 20.05 -8.19 -23.00
N ALA A 736 21.15 -8.96 -23.07
CA ALA A 736 21.76 -9.80 -22.02
C ALA A 736 21.02 -11.05 -21.47
N LYS A 737 21.72 -12.18 -21.61
CA LYS A 737 21.41 -13.53 -21.13
C LYS A 737 21.35 -13.62 -19.60
N GLY A 738 20.29 -14.27 -19.09
CA GLY A 738 20.17 -14.82 -17.73
C GLY A 738 18.84 -15.56 -17.65
N GLY A 739 18.85 -16.85 -17.31
CA GLY A 739 17.77 -17.79 -17.66
C GLY A 739 16.42 -17.57 -16.98
N GLY A 740 15.36 -17.99 -17.68
CA GLY A 740 14.10 -18.46 -17.10
C GLY A 740 12.89 -17.52 -17.24
N GLY A 741 12.15 -17.62 -18.35
CA GLY A 741 10.75 -17.19 -18.42
C GLY A 741 10.44 -16.15 -19.50
N ALA A 742 10.22 -16.60 -20.74
CA ALA A 742 9.52 -15.82 -21.76
C ALA A 742 9.06 -16.73 -22.92
N GLU A 743 7.90 -17.38 -22.78
CA GLU A 743 7.16 -18.03 -23.88
C GLU A 743 5.63 -17.76 -23.80
N ASP A 744 5.19 -16.73 -23.06
CA ASP A 744 3.81 -16.68 -22.53
C ASP A 744 2.79 -15.78 -23.27
N ASP A 745 3.03 -15.40 -24.53
CA ASP A 745 2.10 -14.56 -25.31
C ASP A 745 1.64 -15.13 -26.66
N GLU A 746 2.06 -16.34 -27.05
CA GLU A 746 1.43 -17.04 -28.18
C GLU A 746 0.15 -17.76 -27.73
N LEU A 747 -0.93 -17.67 -28.52
CA LEU A 747 -2.21 -18.34 -28.23
C LEU A 747 -2.17 -19.78 -28.78
N VAL A 748 -1.48 -20.65 -28.05
CA VAL A 748 -1.26 -22.06 -28.41
C VAL A 748 -1.90 -23.01 -27.40
N PRO A 749 -2.35 -24.21 -27.81
CA PRO A 749 -3.06 -25.14 -26.94
C PRO A 749 -2.21 -25.70 -25.80
N SER A 750 -0.88 -25.70 -25.92
CA SER A 750 0.03 -26.19 -24.88
C SER A 750 -0.06 -25.44 -23.55
N ARG A 751 -0.66 -24.24 -23.55
CA ARG A 751 -0.93 -23.41 -22.37
C ARG A 751 -2.03 -23.97 -21.47
N LEU A 752 -2.90 -24.83 -21.99
CA LEU A 752 -3.95 -25.48 -21.23
C LEU A 752 -3.37 -26.66 -20.44
N ASP A 753 -3.64 -26.71 -19.13
CA ASP A 753 -3.29 -27.87 -18.30
C ASP A 753 -4.44 -28.87 -18.30
N ILE A 754 -4.54 -29.65 -19.39
CA ILE A 754 -5.54 -30.72 -19.52
C ILE A 754 -4.92 -32.03 -19.04
N ARG A 755 -5.58 -32.69 -18.10
CA ARG A 755 -5.13 -33.96 -17.52
C ARG A 755 -6.23 -35.02 -17.58
N VAL A 756 -5.81 -36.28 -17.60
CA VAL A 756 -6.67 -37.42 -17.33
C VAL A 756 -7.02 -37.42 -15.83
N GLY A 757 -8.29 -37.43 -15.50
CA GLY A 757 -8.79 -37.52 -14.13
C GLY A 757 -9.60 -38.79 -13.89
N LYS A 758 -9.53 -39.38 -12.70
CA LYS A 758 -10.43 -40.46 -12.27
C LYS A 758 -11.46 -39.93 -11.29
N ILE A 759 -12.73 -40.10 -11.60
CA ILE A 759 -13.82 -39.73 -10.70
C ILE A 759 -13.87 -40.75 -9.55
N ILE A 760 -13.57 -40.31 -8.32
CA ILE A 760 -13.58 -41.12 -7.11
C ILE A 760 -14.98 -41.19 -6.51
N SER A 761 -15.72 -40.08 -6.55
CA SER A 761 -17.10 -40.03 -6.07
C SER A 761 -17.91 -39.02 -6.87
N VAL A 762 -19.20 -39.31 -7.04
CA VAL A 762 -20.19 -38.41 -7.64
C VAL A 762 -21.37 -38.32 -6.69
N GLU A 763 -21.79 -37.12 -6.36
CA GLU A 763 -22.98 -36.84 -5.56
C GLU A 763 -23.85 -35.80 -6.26
N LYS A 764 -25.16 -35.79 -6.04
CA LYS A 764 -26.00 -34.68 -6.50
C LYS A 764 -25.73 -33.44 -5.64
N HIS A 765 -25.64 -32.28 -6.28
CA HIS A 765 -25.42 -31.03 -5.55
C HIS A 765 -26.60 -30.76 -4.60
N PRO A 766 -26.36 -30.43 -3.32
CA PRO A 766 -27.42 -30.29 -2.31
C PRO A 766 -28.44 -29.20 -2.64
N ASP A 767 -27.97 -28.11 -3.26
CA ASP A 767 -28.78 -26.94 -3.60
C ASP A 767 -29.06 -26.77 -5.11
N ALA A 768 -28.87 -27.81 -5.94
CA ALA A 768 -29.11 -27.72 -7.40
C ALA A 768 -29.38 -29.07 -8.09
N ASP A 769 -30.57 -29.22 -8.67
CA ASP A 769 -31.00 -30.47 -9.34
C ASP A 769 -30.27 -30.78 -10.65
N SER A 770 -29.60 -29.79 -11.25
CA SER A 770 -28.89 -29.94 -12.53
C SER A 770 -27.39 -30.15 -12.39
N LEU A 771 -26.86 -30.17 -11.15
CA LEU A 771 -25.42 -30.22 -10.89
C LEU A 771 -25.01 -31.49 -10.14
N TYR A 772 -23.88 -32.06 -10.53
CA TYR A 772 -23.14 -33.03 -9.73
C TYR A 772 -22.01 -32.35 -8.96
N LEU A 773 -21.62 -32.98 -7.86
CA LEU A 773 -20.43 -32.70 -7.07
C LEU A 773 -19.50 -33.91 -7.19
N GLU A 774 -18.38 -33.75 -7.88
CA GLU A 774 -17.41 -34.82 -8.11
C GLU A 774 -16.11 -34.61 -7.34
N LYS A 775 -15.55 -35.70 -6.81
CA LYS A 775 -14.14 -35.75 -6.38
C LYS A 775 -13.32 -36.44 -7.44
N ILE A 776 -12.40 -35.72 -8.07
CA ILE A 776 -11.61 -36.23 -9.20
C ILE A 776 -10.13 -36.27 -8.84
N ASP A 777 -9.54 -37.46 -8.91
CA ASP A 777 -8.08 -37.67 -8.83
C ASP A 777 -7.44 -37.18 -10.14
N VAL A 778 -6.57 -36.18 -10.05
CA VAL A 778 -5.82 -35.62 -11.18
C VAL A 778 -4.31 -35.79 -11.01
N GLY A 779 -3.88 -36.79 -10.24
CA GLY A 779 -2.48 -37.09 -9.93
C GLY A 779 -1.85 -36.13 -8.91
N GLU A 780 -2.67 -35.49 -8.09
CA GLU A 780 -2.27 -34.58 -7.00
C GLU A 780 -2.43 -35.28 -5.63
N PRO A 781 -1.80 -34.77 -4.55
CA PRO A 781 -1.91 -35.40 -3.23
C PRO A 781 -3.35 -35.55 -2.71
N GLU A 782 -4.25 -34.65 -3.12
CA GLU A 782 -5.66 -34.65 -2.76
C GLU A 782 -6.53 -34.52 -4.02
N PRO A 783 -7.66 -35.23 -4.12
CA PRO A 783 -8.57 -35.11 -5.26
C PRO A 783 -9.25 -33.75 -5.27
N ARG A 784 -9.45 -33.20 -6.48
CA ARG A 784 -10.10 -31.90 -6.67
C ARG A 784 -11.61 -32.03 -6.59
N THR A 785 -12.25 -31.02 -6.02
CA THR A 785 -13.71 -30.86 -6.10
C THR A 785 -14.08 -30.22 -7.44
N VAL A 786 -14.94 -30.88 -8.20
CA VAL A 786 -15.51 -30.38 -9.46
C VAL A 786 -17.03 -30.30 -9.30
N VAL A 787 -17.63 -29.26 -9.89
CA VAL A 787 -19.09 -29.12 -9.97
C VAL A 787 -19.46 -29.09 -11.45
N SER A 788 -20.16 -30.11 -11.94
CA SER A 788 -20.51 -30.26 -13.36
C SER A 788 -22.02 -30.22 -13.61
N GLY A 789 -22.42 -29.75 -14.80
CA GLY A 789 -23.83 -29.70 -15.22
C GLY A 789 -24.32 -30.97 -15.94
N LEU A 790 -23.86 -32.15 -15.52
CA LEU A 790 -24.05 -33.40 -16.28
C LEU A 790 -25.29 -34.22 -15.90
N VAL A 791 -26.07 -33.80 -14.89
CA VAL A 791 -27.22 -34.58 -14.37
C VAL A 791 -28.24 -34.98 -15.44
N ALA A 792 -28.49 -34.09 -16.41
CA ALA A 792 -29.46 -34.33 -17.48
C ALA A 792 -28.91 -35.21 -18.63
N TYR A 793 -27.61 -35.54 -18.61
CA TYR A 793 -26.91 -36.13 -19.77
C TYR A 793 -26.22 -37.45 -19.45
N VAL A 794 -25.71 -37.61 -18.21
CA VAL A 794 -24.96 -38.79 -17.80
C VAL A 794 -25.44 -39.25 -16.43
N SER A 795 -25.67 -40.56 -16.28
CA SER A 795 -26.06 -41.14 -15.00
C SER A 795 -24.89 -41.08 -14.00
N GLN A 796 -25.21 -41.09 -12.71
CA GLN A 796 -24.21 -41.09 -11.65
C GLN A 796 -23.35 -42.37 -11.74
N GLU A 797 -23.97 -43.49 -12.09
CA GLU A 797 -23.34 -44.80 -12.27
C GLU A 797 -22.35 -44.80 -13.44
N ASP A 798 -22.64 -44.09 -14.53
CA ASP A 798 -21.76 -43.98 -15.70
C ASP A 798 -20.57 -43.02 -15.47
N LEU A 799 -20.61 -42.18 -14.44
CA LEU A 799 -19.52 -41.28 -14.06
C LEU A 799 -18.64 -41.86 -12.95
N GLN A 800 -19.21 -42.67 -12.06
CA GLN A 800 -18.47 -43.28 -10.95
C GLN A 800 -17.30 -44.14 -11.46
N ASP A 801 -16.10 -43.91 -10.92
CA ASP A 801 -14.86 -44.59 -11.31
C ASP A 801 -14.41 -44.41 -12.77
N ARG A 802 -15.08 -43.54 -13.55
CA ARG A 802 -14.74 -43.25 -14.95
C ARG A 802 -13.50 -42.37 -15.06
N LEU A 803 -12.69 -42.64 -16.09
CA LEU A 803 -11.63 -41.73 -16.54
C LEU A 803 -12.22 -40.65 -17.45
N VAL A 804 -11.90 -39.40 -17.15
CA VAL A 804 -12.38 -38.21 -17.86
C VAL A 804 -11.23 -37.25 -18.13
N LEU A 805 -11.47 -36.21 -18.94
CA LEU A 805 -10.50 -35.16 -19.19
C LEU A 805 -10.89 -33.90 -18.42
N VAL A 806 -9.91 -33.30 -17.74
CA VAL A 806 -10.15 -32.18 -16.84
C VAL A 806 -9.15 -31.05 -17.10
N LEU A 807 -9.63 -29.81 -17.19
CA LEU A 807 -8.81 -28.61 -17.30
C LEU A 807 -8.51 -28.05 -15.90
N CYS A 808 -7.22 -28.05 -15.52
CA CYS A 808 -6.77 -27.85 -14.14
C CYS A 808 -6.22 -26.45 -13.84
N ASN A 809 -5.94 -25.63 -14.86
CA ASN A 809 -5.33 -24.30 -14.67
C ASN A 809 -6.30 -23.12 -14.85
N LEU A 810 -7.62 -23.37 -14.80
CA LEU A 810 -8.62 -22.30 -14.68
C LEU A 810 -8.67 -21.72 -13.26
N LYS A 811 -9.20 -20.50 -13.11
CA LYS A 811 -9.50 -19.95 -11.78
C LYS A 811 -10.70 -20.72 -11.20
N PRO A 812 -10.62 -21.24 -9.96
CA PRO A 812 -11.77 -21.86 -9.31
C PRO A 812 -12.99 -20.95 -9.28
N GLN A 813 -14.17 -21.52 -9.50
CA GLN A 813 -15.43 -20.78 -9.59
C GLN A 813 -16.44 -21.37 -8.62
N LYS A 814 -17.09 -20.51 -7.83
CA LYS A 814 -18.19 -20.94 -6.96
C LYS A 814 -19.46 -21.14 -7.79
N MET A 815 -20.04 -22.33 -7.68
CA MET A 815 -21.32 -22.70 -8.28
C MET A 815 -22.25 -23.09 -7.12
N ARG A 816 -23.28 -22.28 -6.90
CA ARG A 816 -24.28 -22.51 -5.82
C ARG A 816 -23.65 -22.74 -4.43
N GLY A 817 -22.58 -21.99 -4.13
CA GLY A 817 -21.92 -21.99 -2.83
C GLY A 817 -20.71 -22.92 -2.73
N ILE A 818 -20.60 -23.94 -3.59
CA ILE A 818 -19.48 -24.87 -3.62
C ILE A 818 -18.45 -24.43 -4.67
N GLU A 819 -17.16 -24.48 -4.33
CA GLU A 819 -16.07 -24.11 -5.23
C GLU A 819 -15.68 -25.27 -6.15
N SER A 820 -15.81 -25.08 -7.46
CA SER A 820 -15.29 -25.98 -8.49
C SER A 820 -13.83 -25.63 -8.81
N GLN A 821 -12.93 -26.57 -8.61
CA GLN A 821 -11.47 -26.40 -8.67
C GLN A 821 -10.86 -26.83 -10.01
N ALA A 822 -11.68 -27.37 -10.93
CA ALA A 822 -11.31 -27.74 -12.28
C ALA A 822 -12.56 -27.83 -13.16
N MET A 823 -12.40 -28.01 -14.48
CA MET A 823 -13.51 -28.15 -15.42
C MET A 823 -13.42 -29.49 -16.16
N LEU A 824 -14.47 -30.30 -16.08
CA LEU A 824 -14.58 -31.57 -16.81
C LEU A 824 -14.95 -31.27 -18.27
N LEU A 825 -14.16 -31.79 -19.21
CA LEU A 825 -14.32 -31.54 -20.65
C LEU A 825 -15.25 -32.56 -21.31
N CYS A 826 -16.27 -32.05 -21.99
CA CYS A 826 -17.28 -32.85 -22.67
C CYS A 826 -17.37 -32.49 -24.16
N ALA A 827 -17.72 -33.47 -24.98
CA ALA A 827 -18.24 -33.20 -26.31
C ALA A 827 -19.70 -32.75 -26.19
N SER A 828 -20.10 -31.76 -26.98
CA SER A 828 -21.47 -31.27 -27.02
C SER A 828 -21.93 -30.91 -28.43
N ILE A 829 -23.18 -31.24 -28.74
CA ILE A 829 -23.86 -30.85 -29.97
C ILE A 829 -25.10 -30.04 -29.59
N GLU A 830 -25.19 -28.83 -30.15
CA GLU A 830 -26.36 -27.97 -29.99
C GLU A 830 -27.54 -28.49 -30.83
N GLY A 831 -28.74 -28.50 -30.25
CA GLY A 831 -29.97 -29.02 -30.86
C GLY A 831 -31.05 -29.28 -29.82
N GLU A 832 -32.24 -29.71 -30.26
CA GLU A 832 -33.33 -30.16 -29.38
C GLU A 832 -33.63 -31.66 -29.66
N PRO A 833 -33.22 -32.59 -28.78
CA PRO A 833 -32.53 -32.39 -27.50
C PRO A 833 -31.02 -32.17 -27.65
N ARG A 834 -30.45 -31.32 -26.77
CA ARG A 834 -29.00 -31.09 -26.66
C ARG A 834 -28.31 -32.38 -26.19
N GLN A 835 -27.22 -32.74 -26.84
CA GLN A 835 -26.43 -33.94 -26.49
C GLN A 835 -25.09 -33.52 -25.89
N VAL A 836 -24.70 -34.16 -24.79
CA VAL A 836 -23.44 -33.93 -24.09
C VAL A 836 -22.90 -35.27 -23.59
N GLU A 837 -21.64 -35.57 -23.84
CA GLU A 837 -20.97 -36.74 -23.26
C GLU A 837 -19.52 -36.42 -22.85
N PRO A 838 -18.98 -37.04 -21.77
CA PRO A 838 -17.58 -36.88 -21.38
C PRO A 838 -16.64 -37.44 -22.46
N LEU A 839 -15.50 -36.78 -22.65
CA LEU A 839 -14.42 -37.30 -23.49
C LEU A 839 -13.72 -38.46 -22.78
N ASP A 840 -13.34 -39.48 -23.55
CA ASP A 840 -12.70 -40.70 -23.08
C ASP A 840 -11.21 -40.72 -23.47
N PRO A 841 -10.29 -40.91 -22.51
CA PRO A 841 -8.89 -41.15 -22.80
C PRO A 841 -8.65 -42.61 -23.25
N PRO A 842 -7.51 -42.91 -23.92
CA PRO A 842 -7.15 -44.27 -24.31
C PRO A 842 -7.15 -45.24 -23.11
N VAL A 843 -7.54 -46.49 -23.37
CA VAL A 843 -7.51 -47.56 -22.37
C VAL A 843 -6.10 -47.70 -21.80
N GLY A 844 -5.99 -47.67 -20.47
CA GLY A 844 -4.71 -47.75 -19.75
C GLY A 844 -4.12 -46.41 -19.33
N SER A 845 -4.75 -45.27 -19.67
CA SER A 845 -4.33 -43.95 -19.20
C SER A 845 -4.43 -43.83 -17.68
N ALA A 846 -3.48 -43.14 -17.07
CA ALA A 846 -3.40 -42.99 -15.61
C ALA A 846 -3.89 -41.59 -15.14
N PRO A 847 -4.48 -41.46 -13.93
CA PRO A 847 -4.79 -40.16 -13.35
C PRO A 847 -3.57 -39.24 -13.29
N GLY A 848 -3.76 -37.98 -13.67
CA GLY A 848 -2.70 -36.97 -13.79
C GLY A 848 -1.87 -37.02 -15.06
N GLU A 849 -2.11 -37.99 -15.96
CA GLU A 849 -1.47 -38.00 -17.26
C GLU A 849 -1.85 -36.76 -18.07
N ARG A 850 -0.84 -36.07 -18.62
CA ARG A 850 -1.03 -34.85 -19.40
C ARG A 850 -1.56 -35.15 -20.79
N VAL A 851 -2.61 -34.43 -21.18
CA VAL A 851 -3.10 -34.37 -22.57
C VAL A 851 -2.40 -33.24 -23.31
N PHE A 852 -1.95 -33.51 -24.52
CA PHE A 852 -1.32 -32.52 -25.40
C PHE A 852 -1.96 -32.55 -26.78
N VAL A 853 -1.77 -31.48 -27.55
CA VAL A 853 -2.19 -31.41 -28.96
C VAL A 853 -1.01 -31.78 -29.84
N GLU A 854 -1.25 -32.56 -30.88
CA GLU A 854 -0.25 -33.01 -31.86
C GLU A 854 0.54 -31.82 -32.47
N GLY A 855 1.87 -31.89 -32.37
CA GLY A 855 2.81 -30.83 -32.73
C GLY A 855 2.97 -29.70 -31.69
N TYR A 856 2.46 -29.90 -30.47
CA TYR A 856 2.64 -29.00 -29.31
C TYR A 856 3.10 -29.75 -28.05
N GLU A 857 3.74 -30.91 -28.21
CA GLU A 857 4.15 -31.83 -27.14
C GLU A 857 5.13 -31.18 -26.15
N ALA A 858 6.02 -30.34 -26.67
CA ALA A 858 7.11 -29.72 -25.90
C ALA A 858 6.68 -28.48 -25.11
N GLY A 859 5.51 -27.91 -25.38
CA GLY A 859 5.05 -26.69 -24.70
C GLY A 859 4.68 -26.96 -23.24
N LYS A 860 4.85 -25.96 -22.36
CA LYS A 860 4.49 -26.05 -20.93
C LYS A 860 3.14 -25.35 -20.66
N PRO A 861 2.25 -25.91 -19.82
CA PRO A 861 1.01 -25.22 -19.49
C PRO A 861 1.27 -24.03 -18.57
N ASP A 862 0.39 -23.03 -18.63
CA ASP A 862 0.43 -21.90 -17.68
C ASP A 862 0.10 -22.44 -16.27
N ASP A 863 0.79 -21.95 -15.23
CA ASP A 863 0.48 -22.34 -13.85
C ASP A 863 -0.98 -21.98 -13.48
N LYS A 864 -1.50 -20.88 -14.05
CA LYS A 864 -2.91 -20.48 -13.97
C LYS A 864 -3.28 -19.55 -15.13
N LEU A 865 -4.32 -19.89 -15.88
CA LEU A 865 -4.84 -19.06 -16.97
C LEU A 865 -5.40 -17.74 -16.42
N ASN A 866 -5.03 -16.63 -17.05
CA ASN A 866 -5.52 -15.31 -16.69
C ASN A 866 -6.95 -15.09 -17.25
N PRO A 867 -7.99 -14.94 -16.39
CA PRO A 867 -9.37 -14.78 -16.86
C PRO A 867 -9.58 -13.55 -17.76
N LYS A 868 -8.73 -12.51 -17.64
CA LYS A 868 -8.82 -11.31 -18.48
C LYS A 868 -8.27 -11.53 -19.89
N LYS A 869 -7.35 -12.48 -20.08
CA LYS A 869 -6.79 -12.81 -21.41
C LYS A 869 -7.78 -13.67 -22.23
N LYS A 870 -8.76 -14.30 -21.57
CA LYS A 870 -9.74 -15.22 -22.15
C LYS A 870 -9.08 -16.33 -23.00
N VAL A 871 -8.01 -16.93 -22.47
CA VAL A 871 -7.16 -17.88 -23.21
C VAL A 871 -7.92 -19.16 -23.53
N TRP A 872 -8.64 -19.71 -22.54
CA TRP A 872 -9.51 -20.88 -22.74
C TRP A 872 -10.57 -20.59 -23.79
N GLU A 873 -11.33 -19.51 -23.63
CA GLU A 873 -12.43 -19.17 -24.53
C GLU A 873 -11.96 -18.92 -25.97
N LYS A 874 -10.74 -18.38 -26.15
CA LYS A 874 -10.16 -18.18 -27.49
C LYS A 874 -9.58 -19.45 -28.10
N LEU A 875 -9.17 -20.44 -27.31
CA LEU A 875 -8.71 -21.73 -27.83
C LEU A 875 -9.87 -22.71 -28.03
N GLN A 876 -10.90 -22.61 -27.20
CA GLN A 876 -12.08 -23.47 -27.20
C GLN A 876 -12.89 -23.37 -28.49
N VAL A 877 -12.94 -22.19 -29.13
CA VAL A 877 -13.64 -22.03 -30.43
C VAL A 877 -13.13 -22.98 -31.52
N ASP A 878 -11.89 -23.43 -31.38
CA ASP A 878 -11.22 -24.33 -32.30
C ASP A 878 -11.17 -25.79 -31.78
N LEU A 879 -11.70 -26.07 -30.57
CA LEU A 879 -11.79 -27.42 -30.01
C LEU A 879 -13.09 -28.12 -30.42
N LYS A 880 -12.97 -29.19 -31.20
CA LYS A 880 -14.10 -29.93 -31.78
C LYS A 880 -13.85 -31.43 -31.82
N VAL A 881 -14.91 -32.19 -32.00
CA VAL A 881 -14.83 -33.63 -32.28
C VAL A 881 -14.94 -33.86 -33.79
N SER A 882 -14.00 -34.62 -34.36
CA SER A 882 -13.99 -34.96 -35.79
C SER A 882 -15.11 -35.92 -36.19
N GLU A 883 -15.24 -36.22 -37.49
CA GLU A 883 -16.17 -37.25 -37.99
C GLU A 883 -15.77 -38.66 -37.54
N GLU A 884 -14.51 -38.88 -37.19
CA GLU A 884 -13.95 -40.11 -36.63
C GLU A 884 -13.97 -40.15 -35.09
N PHE A 885 -14.84 -39.34 -34.45
CA PHE A 885 -15.02 -39.26 -33.01
C PHE A 885 -13.77 -38.81 -32.22
N THR A 886 -12.81 -38.15 -32.87
CA THR A 886 -11.54 -37.76 -32.24
C THR A 886 -11.58 -36.30 -31.79
N ALA A 887 -11.15 -36.02 -30.56
CA ALA A 887 -11.04 -34.64 -30.08
C ALA A 887 -9.87 -33.92 -30.74
N GLN A 888 -10.10 -32.75 -31.32
CA GLN A 888 -9.14 -32.00 -32.12
C GLN A 888 -9.14 -30.50 -31.80
N TRP A 889 -7.97 -29.87 -31.96
CA TRP A 889 -7.80 -28.42 -32.00
C TRP A 889 -7.23 -28.01 -33.37
N LYS A 890 -7.95 -27.23 -34.18
CA LYS A 890 -7.55 -26.87 -35.57
C LYS A 890 -7.04 -28.08 -36.36
N ASP A 891 -7.83 -29.15 -36.39
CA ASP A 891 -7.56 -30.43 -37.08
C ASP A 891 -6.38 -31.25 -36.53
N LYS A 892 -5.78 -30.83 -35.40
CA LYS A 892 -4.72 -31.58 -34.70
C LYS A 892 -5.30 -32.36 -33.53
N ASN A 893 -4.93 -33.64 -33.40
CA ASN A 893 -5.51 -34.52 -32.40
C ASN A 893 -5.06 -34.17 -30.97
N LEU A 894 -5.98 -34.29 -30.02
CA LEU A 894 -5.67 -34.35 -28.59
C LEU A 894 -5.21 -35.78 -28.26
N MET A 895 -4.07 -35.89 -27.58
CA MET A 895 -3.34 -37.13 -27.38
C MET A 895 -2.87 -37.28 -25.93
N THR A 896 -2.80 -38.53 -25.46
CA THR A 896 -1.93 -38.93 -24.34
C THR A 896 -0.73 -39.69 -24.90
N LYS A 897 0.15 -40.22 -24.03
CA LYS A 897 1.25 -41.10 -24.50
C LYS A 897 0.73 -42.40 -25.09
N LEU A 898 -0.50 -42.80 -24.78
CA LEU A 898 -1.12 -44.07 -25.16
C LEU A 898 -2.01 -43.97 -26.41
N GLY A 899 -2.38 -42.77 -26.85
CA GLY A 899 -3.19 -42.59 -28.07
C GLY A 899 -4.11 -41.38 -28.05
N GLN A 900 -5.08 -41.37 -28.96
CA GLN A 900 -6.03 -40.29 -29.19
C GLN A 900 -7.14 -40.23 -28.13
N ILE A 901 -7.52 -39.00 -27.76
CA ILE A 901 -8.74 -38.73 -26.97
C ILE A 901 -9.97 -38.82 -27.88
N LYS A 902 -11.00 -39.52 -27.45
CA LYS A 902 -12.20 -39.76 -28.27
C LYS A 902 -13.49 -39.41 -27.55
N SER A 903 -14.51 -39.10 -28.33
CA SER A 903 -15.90 -39.12 -27.91
C SER A 903 -16.46 -40.53 -28.13
N LYS A 904 -17.41 -40.97 -27.30
CA LYS A 904 -18.00 -42.31 -27.40
C LYS A 904 -18.94 -42.44 -28.60
N THR A 905 -19.78 -41.43 -28.84
CA THR A 905 -20.85 -41.45 -29.84
C THR A 905 -21.08 -40.13 -30.57
N LEU A 906 -20.54 -38.99 -30.09
CA LEU A 906 -20.74 -37.68 -30.72
C LEU A 906 -19.68 -37.39 -31.79
N LYS A 907 -20.12 -36.83 -32.93
CA LYS A 907 -19.27 -36.38 -34.04
C LYS A 907 -19.61 -34.95 -34.44
N GLY A 908 -18.62 -34.16 -34.85
CA GLY A 908 -18.82 -32.76 -35.28
C GLY A 908 -19.21 -31.77 -34.17
N GLY A 909 -19.20 -32.20 -32.89
CA GLY A 909 -19.57 -31.38 -31.74
C GLY A 909 -18.45 -30.47 -31.24
N ASN A 910 -18.80 -29.42 -30.48
CA ASN A 910 -17.84 -28.56 -29.78
C ASN A 910 -17.40 -29.21 -28.47
N ILE A 911 -16.16 -28.96 -28.06
CA ILE A 911 -15.68 -29.39 -26.74
C ILE A 911 -15.86 -28.24 -25.74
N CYS A 912 -16.52 -28.52 -24.62
CA CYS A 912 -16.84 -27.52 -23.60
C CYS A 912 -16.52 -27.97 -22.18
#